data_AF-A0A651GB14-F1
#
_entry.id   AF-A0A651GB14-F1
#
_cell.length_a   1.000
_cell.length_b   1.000
_cell.length_c   1.000
_cell.angle_alpha   90.00
_cell.angle_beta   90.00
_cell.angle_gamma   90.00
#
_symmetry.space_group_name_H-M   'P 1'
#
loop_
_entity.id
_entity.type
_entity.pdbx_description
1 polymer ?
#
loop_
_entity_poly.entity_id
_entity_poly.type
_entity_poly.pdbx_seq_one_letter_code
_entity_poly.pdbx_strand_id
1 'polypeptide(L)'
;MCAGATFQRSREGRWACRAVWPCRASNGGRKDGDVRSPASPASRASCALGAVLSTITLPAPIIASATCAVGPAGSDGCRACLDTCPYGAIELRNRPDGAEMRIDANLCQRCGACSGACPTASIERPFLPAEELVTLVADRAAGVRDGVLAITCEASQGRVAREVGVDAVVVLPSLLILDETVLLAALGAGARGVVLVGCLACTHDRPRILLDPLTVTRTVVDDPRRVAFVEDVGSAAPLRHALERMGSLTRLPVRVTLEDRCRLATAHDRRERLRILLPRFGDEAIAPVAATGFGHIVLDRSACVACGACAIACPTDTLQLDGSVASLSVTDLDCVGCNACVAACPDDALTLEPAVPIGAGAMERRILLTDESVACRACGEQYAPQRLLAHARWTLEEAGLDPDDPRFQLGVCPACRVASARHDPATALHAAPRQCACAGDGGTCGDGATTCACGGGPGACCGGADAGETAGTGMDRRSFLKGAVTTAAAGAVLPLLPTGSAAYAEEAPVIVPGRLGMVIDLERCIGCHACTNVCKAENNVPLGGFRDWVEEHVLGEYPDAQPYFLPKLCNHCDDPGCLKACPTGAIYQREDGIVELDSSICLACQACMQGCPYGMTFYNSARNTADKCNYCAHRVDEGLRPACVEVCPSQCRIFGDLDDPDSAPSRYIAEHQTTVMRPEIGFGPNTHYVGLPGELNR
;
A
#
# COMPACT_ATOMS: atom_id res chain seq x y z
N MET A 1 -18.05 14.52 -25.63
CA MET A 1 -17.60 13.11 -25.67
C MET A 1 -17.26 12.72 -27.09
N CYS A 2 -16.14 12.04 -27.32
CA CYS A 2 -15.81 11.31 -28.56
C CYS A 2 -14.75 10.22 -28.24
N ALA A 3 -15.11 9.21 -27.45
CA ALA A 3 -14.29 8.01 -27.33
C ALA A 3 -14.42 7.20 -28.64
N GLY A 4 -13.29 6.89 -29.29
CA GLY A 4 -13.26 6.15 -30.55
C GLY A 4 -13.39 7.01 -31.82
N ALA A 5 -12.29 7.65 -32.24
CA ALA A 5 -12.16 8.28 -33.55
C ALA A 5 -10.80 7.98 -34.18
N THR A 6 -10.77 7.13 -35.22
CA THR A 6 -9.55 6.86 -36.00
C THR A 6 -9.27 8.02 -36.94
N PHE A 7 -8.13 8.69 -36.74
CA PHE A 7 -7.70 9.80 -37.59
C PHE A 7 -7.33 9.33 -39.00
N GLN A 8 -8.01 9.86 -40.03
CA GLN A 8 -7.55 9.81 -41.42
C GLN A 8 -7.38 11.23 -41.99
N ARG A 9 -6.26 11.42 -42.70
CA ARG A 9 -5.84 12.70 -43.26
C ARG A 9 -6.47 12.92 -44.64
N SER A 10 -7.21 14.02 -44.81
CA SER A 10 -7.78 14.38 -46.12
C SER A 10 -6.69 14.82 -47.10
N ARG A 11 -6.94 14.68 -48.41
CA ARG A 11 -6.01 15.09 -49.48
C ARG A 11 -5.73 16.61 -49.53
N GLU A 12 -6.47 17.42 -48.77
CA GLU A 12 -6.30 18.87 -48.64
C GLU A 12 -5.64 19.30 -47.31
N GLY A 13 -5.17 18.35 -46.49
CA GLY A 13 -4.40 18.64 -45.28
C GLY A 13 -5.18 19.22 -44.09
N ARG A 14 -6.51 19.39 -44.21
CA ARG A 14 -7.39 19.80 -43.10
C ARG A 14 -7.96 18.58 -42.35
N TRP A 15 -7.95 18.66 -41.02
CA TRP A 15 -8.60 17.71 -40.12
C TRP A 15 -10.11 17.99 -40.05
N ALA A 16 -10.93 16.95 -40.05
CA ALA A 16 -12.39 17.06 -39.87
C ALA A 16 -12.90 15.84 -39.11
N CYS A 17 -13.64 16.07 -38.02
CA CYS A 17 -14.20 15.00 -37.20
C CYS A 17 -15.55 14.52 -37.77
N ARG A 18 -15.72 13.20 -37.93
CA ARG A 18 -17.00 12.56 -38.25
C ARG A 18 -17.43 11.70 -37.07
N ALA A 19 -18.48 12.14 -36.36
CA ALA A 19 -19.10 11.34 -35.31
C ALA A 19 -19.80 10.11 -35.90
N VAL A 20 -19.73 8.98 -35.19
CA VAL A 20 -20.36 7.71 -35.57
C VAL A 20 -21.20 7.17 -34.42
N TRP A 21 -22.49 7.48 -34.42
CA TRP A 21 -23.57 6.51 -34.11
C TRP A 21 -24.92 7.04 -34.62
N PRO A 22 -25.91 6.17 -34.91
CA PRO A 22 -27.00 6.51 -35.83
C PRO A 22 -28.24 7.10 -35.15
N CYS A 23 -28.22 8.40 -34.85
CA CYS A 23 -29.46 9.17 -34.68
C CYS A 23 -29.63 10.16 -35.84
N ARG A 24 -30.05 9.63 -37.01
CA ARG A 24 -30.41 10.46 -38.17
C ARG A 24 -31.72 11.19 -37.91
N ALA A 25 -31.66 12.36 -37.28
CA ALA A 25 -32.63 13.40 -37.55
C ALA A 25 -32.63 13.67 -39.07
N SER A 26 -33.81 13.59 -39.70
CA SER A 26 -33.92 13.60 -41.16
C SER A 26 -33.75 15.02 -41.72
N ASN A 27 -32.55 15.35 -42.18
CA ASN A 27 -32.29 16.56 -42.97
C ASN A 27 -32.96 16.45 -44.36
N GLY A 28 -34.26 16.74 -44.41
CA GLY A 28 -35.05 17.03 -45.60
C GLY A 28 -35.71 18.39 -45.43
N GLY A 29 -35.12 19.43 -46.02
CA GLY A 29 -35.49 20.81 -45.70
C GLY A 29 -36.79 21.29 -46.34
N ARG A 30 -37.52 22.14 -45.62
CA ARG A 30 -38.41 23.18 -46.16
C ARG A 30 -38.48 24.37 -45.21
N LYS A 31 -39.07 25.46 -45.70
CA LYS A 31 -39.11 26.76 -45.04
C LYS A 31 -40.26 26.87 -44.04
N ASP A 32 -40.16 27.94 -43.25
CA ASP A 32 -41.24 28.62 -42.52
C ASP A 32 -41.82 27.81 -41.34
N GLY A 33 -42.21 28.52 -40.29
CA GLY A 33 -42.22 27.96 -38.94
C GLY A 33 -43.58 27.54 -38.41
N ASP A 34 -43.59 26.50 -37.58
CA ASP A 34 -44.44 26.42 -36.40
C ASP A 34 -43.72 25.64 -35.28
N VAL A 35 -44.04 25.92 -34.02
CA VAL A 35 -43.40 25.32 -32.83
C VAL A 35 -44.43 24.50 -32.04
N ARG A 36 -44.67 23.26 -32.47
CA ARG A 36 -45.10 22.13 -31.63
C ARG A 36 -45.01 20.78 -32.35
N SER A 37 -44.27 19.84 -31.74
CA SER A 37 -44.57 18.41 -31.81
C SER A 37 -43.86 17.70 -30.65
N PRO A 38 -44.58 17.09 -29.69
CA PRO A 38 -43.93 16.31 -28.64
C PRO A 38 -43.36 15.02 -29.21
N ALA A 39 -42.15 14.66 -28.79
CA ALA A 39 -41.53 13.37 -29.16
C ALA A 39 -42.49 12.20 -28.88
N SER A 40 -42.59 11.24 -29.81
CA SER A 40 -43.54 10.13 -29.67
C SER A 40 -43.24 9.29 -28.42
N PRO A 41 -44.22 8.54 -27.87
CA PRO A 41 -43.98 7.64 -26.75
C PRO A 41 -42.84 6.65 -27.06
N ALA A 42 -42.77 6.17 -28.31
CA ALA A 42 -41.73 5.26 -28.77
C ALA A 42 -40.33 5.89 -28.83
N SER A 43 -40.17 7.15 -29.25
CA SER A 43 -38.85 7.79 -29.26
C SER A 43 -38.39 8.21 -27.86
N ARG A 44 -39.33 8.62 -26.98
CA ARG A 44 -39.03 8.80 -25.55
C ARG A 44 -38.64 7.49 -24.87
N ALA A 45 -39.36 6.40 -25.14
CA ALA A 45 -39.01 5.07 -24.65
C ALA A 45 -37.65 4.60 -25.19
N SER A 46 -37.35 4.84 -26.47
CA SER A 46 -36.06 4.46 -27.07
C SER A 46 -34.87 5.24 -26.47
N CYS A 47 -35.01 6.55 -26.24
CA CYS A 47 -33.98 7.32 -25.53
C CYS A 47 -33.84 6.89 -24.05
N ALA A 48 -34.94 6.62 -23.36
CA ALA A 48 -34.91 6.13 -21.98
C ALA A 48 -34.27 4.73 -21.89
N LEU A 49 -34.61 3.83 -22.80
CA LEU A 49 -34.05 2.48 -22.86
C LEU A 49 -32.56 2.51 -23.27
N GLY A 50 -32.17 3.41 -24.19
CA GLY A 50 -30.77 3.63 -24.53
C GLY A 50 -29.95 4.15 -23.34
N ALA A 51 -30.50 5.10 -22.57
CA ALA A 51 -29.89 5.57 -21.34
C ALA A 51 -29.76 4.44 -20.31
N VAL A 52 -30.85 3.71 -20.01
CA VAL A 52 -30.86 2.58 -19.07
C VAL A 52 -29.88 1.47 -19.49
N LEU A 53 -29.86 1.09 -20.77
CA LEU A 53 -28.89 0.11 -21.28
C LEU A 53 -27.45 0.60 -21.12
N SER A 54 -27.18 1.89 -21.38
CA SER A 54 -25.85 2.47 -21.12
C SER A 54 -25.50 2.58 -19.62
N THR A 55 -26.49 2.62 -18.71
CA THR A 55 -26.22 2.54 -17.27
C THR A 55 -25.83 1.12 -16.84
N ILE A 56 -26.32 0.10 -17.55
CA ILE A 56 -26.12 -1.32 -17.26
C ILE A 56 -24.82 -1.88 -17.87
N THR A 57 -24.42 -1.46 -19.07
CA THR A 57 -23.32 -2.11 -19.83
C THR A 57 -21.92 -1.55 -19.60
N LEU A 58 -21.77 -0.44 -18.87
CA LEU A 58 -20.48 0.16 -18.56
C LEU A 58 -19.94 -0.43 -17.22
N PRO A 59 -18.64 -0.72 -17.04
CA PRO A 59 -18.08 -1.06 -15.72
C PRO A 59 -18.15 0.12 -14.74
N ALA A 60 -18.30 -0.15 -13.44
CA ALA A 60 -18.20 0.86 -12.39
C ALA A 60 -16.76 1.39 -12.24
N PRO A 61 -16.52 2.52 -11.55
CA PRO A 61 -15.18 2.92 -11.16
C PRO A 61 -14.52 1.83 -10.31
N ILE A 62 -13.20 1.67 -10.44
CA ILE A 62 -12.41 0.64 -9.73
C ILE A 62 -11.54 1.34 -8.68
N ILE A 63 -11.34 0.71 -7.52
CA ILE A 63 -10.42 1.20 -6.49
C ILE A 63 -9.11 0.42 -6.58
N ALA A 64 -8.03 1.09 -6.94
CA ALA A 64 -6.67 0.57 -6.91
C ALA A 64 -6.20 0.45 -5.45
N SER A 65 -6.25 -0.77 -4.90
CA SER A 65 -5.93 -1.05 -3.49
C SER A 65 -4.51 -0.58 -3.10
N ALA A 66 -3.53 -0.78 -3.99
CA ALA A 66 -2.12 -0.49 -3.76
C ALA A 66 -1.78 1.00 -3.51
N THR A 67 -2.70 1.94 -3.78
CA THR A 67 -2.51 3.37 -3.47
C THR A 67 -3.56 3.91 -2.48
N CYS A 68 -4.43 3.06 -1.94
CA CYS A 68 -5.59 3.48 -1.17
C CYS A 68 -5.23 3.78 0.30
N ALA A 69 -5.18 5.06 0.67
CA ALA A 69 -4.82 5.50 2.03
C ALA A 69 -5.89 5.27 3.12
N VAL A 70 -6.74 4.25 2.97
CA VAL A 70 -7.73 3.84 3.98
C VAL A 70 -7.08 3.18 5.21
N GLY A 71 -5.85 2.68 5.08
CA GLY A 71 -5.01 2.22 6.20
C GLY A 71 -5.28 0.78 6.67
N PRO A 72 -4.56 0.33 7.71
CA PRO A 72 -4.76 -0.98 8.31
C PRO A 72 -6.10 -1.08 9.07
N ALA A 73 -6.54 -2.30 9.31
CA ALA A 73 -7.82 -2.58 9.95
C ALA A 73 -7.92 -1.94 11.35
N GLY A 74 -9.01 -1.23 11.62
CA GLY A 74 -9.23 -0.54 12.90
C GLY A 74 -8.55 0.82 13.05
N SER A 75 -7.85 1.32 12.01
CA SER A 75 -7.34 2.69 11.98
C SER A 75 -8.41 3.70 11.51
N ASP A 76 -8.20 4.99 11.82
CA ASP A 76 -9.04 6.12 11.37
C ASP A 76 -8.69 6.62 9.95
N GLY A 77 -8.11 5.77 9.11
CA GLY A 77 -7.59 6.13 7.79
C GLY A 77 -8.64 6.66 6.79
N CYS A 78 -8.18 7.06 5.61
CA CYS A 78 -8.91 7.97 4.71
C CYS A 78 -10.31 7.46 4.30
N ARG A 79 -11.35 8.21 4.69
CA ARG A 79 -12.77 7.93 4.37
C ARG A 79 -13.37 8.83 3.28
N ALA A 80 -12.61 9.76 2.69
CA ALA A 80 -13.12 10.79 1.77
C ALA A 80 -14.01 10.27 0.61
N CYS A 81 -13.74 9.08 0.08
CA CYS A 81 -14.56 8.47 -0.98
C CYS A 81 -15.89 7.89 -0.47
N LEU A 82 -15.94 7.40 0.77
CA LEU A 82 -17.13 6.93 1.47
C LEU A 82 -18.02 8.13 1.83
N ASP A 83 -17.44 9.14 2.49
CA ASP A 83 -18.17 10.30 3.04
C ASP A 83 -18.83 11.19 1.97
N THR A 84 -18.24 11.23 0.77
CA THR A 84 -18.77 11.99 -0.36
C THR A 84 -19.85 11.23 -1.16
N CYS A 85 -19.97 9.91 -1.01
CA CYS A 85 -20.74 9.07 -1.95
C CYS A 85 -22.27 9.25 -1.77
N PRO A 86 -22.98 9.94 -2.69
CA PRO A 86 -24.37 10.34 -2.45
C PRO A 86 -25.38 9.19 -2.63
N TYR A 87 -24.90 7.98 -2.96
CA TYR A 87 -25.71 6.79 -3.20
C TYR A 87 -25.49 5.68 -2.16
N GLY A 88 -24.60 5.88 -1.18
CA GLY A 88 -24.15 4.80 -0.28
C GLY A 88 -23.43 3.65 -1.00
N ALA A 89 -22.97 3.88 -2.24
CA ALA A 89 -22.41 2.85 -3.12
C ALA A 89 -20.95 2.48 -2.82
N ILE A 90 -20.41 2.88 -1.67
CA ILE A 90 -19.07 2.55 -1.19
C ILE A 90 -19.21 1.92 0.19
N GLU A 91 -18.56 0.76 0.36
CA GLU A 91 -18.45 0.02 1.61
C GLU A 91 -17.02 0.12 2.14
N LEU A 92 -16.88 0.34 3.45
CA LEU A 92 -15.65 0.04 4.17
C LEU A 92 -15.73 -1.39 4.71
N ARG A 93 -14.80 -2.25 4.29
CA ARG A 93 -14.67 -3.63 4.77
C ARG A 93 -13.41 -3.75 5.62
N ASN A 94 -13.59 -3.96 6.93
CA ASN A 94 -12.50 -4.34 7.81
C ASN A 94 -12.20 -5.82 7.57
N ARG A 95 -11.01 -6.13 7.07
CA ARG A 95 -10.45 -7.48 6.96
C ARG A 95 -9.41 -7.70 8.09
N PRO A 96 -8.87 -8.92 8.30
CA PRO A 96 -7.75 -9.12 9.23
C PRO A 96 -6.45 -8.43 8.79
N ASP A 97 -6.23 -8.35 7.48
CA ASP A 97 -5.04 -7.84 6.80
C ASP A 97 -5.04 -6.31 6.56
N GLY A 98 -6.21 -5.67 6.62
CA GLY A 98 -6.33 -4.23 6.34
C GLY A 98 -7.77 -3.74 6.28
N ALA A 99 -7.95 -2.45 6.04
CA ALA A 99 -9.23 -1.91 5.60
C ALA A 99 -9.30 -1.88 4.07
N GLU A 100 -10.44 -2.25 3.50
CA GLU A 100 -10.71 -2.27 2.06
C GLU A 100 -11.89 -1.34 1.75
N MET A 101 -11.72 -0.41 0.82
CA MET A 101 -12.84 0.32 0.21
C MET A 101 -13.34 -0.45 -1.01
N ARG A 102 -14.65 -0.75 -1.06
CA ARG A 102 -15.30 -1.48 -2.16
C ARG A 102 -16.45 -0.68 -2.74
N ILE A 103 -16.59 -0.65 -4.07
CA ILE A 103 -17.74 -0.03 -4.75
C ILE A 103 -18.81 -1.10 -5.04
N ASP A 104 -20.06 -0.85 -4.65
CA ASP A 104 -21.19 -1.65 -5.13
C ASP A 104 -21.68 -1.11 -6.49
N ALA A 105 -21.41 -1.88 -7.54
CA ALA A 105 -21.80 -1.57 -8.90
C ALA A 105 -23.33 -1.46 -9.12
N ASN A 106 -24.15 -2.06 -8.24
CA ASN A 106 -25.61 -1.98 -8.31
C ASN A 106 -26.14 -0.63 -7.81
N LEU A 107 -25.49 -0.05 -6.80
CA LEU A 107 -25.83 1.26 -6.24
C LEU A 107 -25.13 2.42 -6.98
N CYS A 108 -23.96 2.17 -7.57
CA CYS A 108 -23.10 3.21 -8.15
C CYS A 108 -23.66 3.83 -9.44
N GLN A 109 -24.28 5.01 -9.34
CA GLN A 109 -24.73 5.80 -10.50
C GLN A 109 -23.60 6.60 -11.19
N ARG A 110 -22.33 6.20 -11.02
CA ARG A 110 -21.15 6.68 -11.79
C ARG A 110 -20.88 8.19 -11.74
N CYS A 111 -21.41 8.91 -10.75
CA CYS A 111 -21.42 10.38 -10.76
C CYS A 111 -20.04 11.07 -10.64
N GLY A 112 -18.98 10.35 -10.29
CA GLY A 112 -17.61 10.87 -10.14
C GLY A 112 -17.24 11.40 -8.75
N ALA A 113 -18.19 11.57 -7.82
CA ALA A 113 -17.96 12.17 -6.50
C ALA A 113 -16.76 11.55 -5.75
N CYS A 114 -16.75 10.22 -5.60
CA CYS A 114 -15.68 9.49 -4.94
C CYS A 114 -14.30 9.74 -5.59
N SER A 115 -14.23 9.81 -6.92
CA SER A 115 -12.98 10.04 -7.65
C SER A 115 -12.50 11.49 -7.63
N GLY A 116 -13.39 12.48 -7.45
CA GLY A 116 -13.00 13.87 -7.22
C GLY A 116 -12.55 14.11 -5.78
N ALA A 117 -13.19 13.44 -4.81
CA ALA A 117 -12.82 13.55 -3.40
C ALA A 117 -11.57 12.75 -3.01
N CYS A 118 -11.25 11.67 -3.74
CA CYS A 118 -10.09 10.81 -3.45
C CYS A 118 -8.78 11.62 -3.47
N PRO A 119 -8.00 11.67 -2.36
CA PRO A 119 -6.79 12.47 -2.31
C PRO A 119 -5.58 11.76 -2.94
N THR A 120 -5.55 10.42 -2.95
CA THR A 120 -4.53 9.57 -3.59
C THR A 120 -4.85 9.17 -5.03
N ALA A 121 -5.96 9.68 -5.58
CA ALA A 121 -6.49 9.34 -6.91
C ALA A 121 -6.71 7.84 -7.21
N SER A 122 -6.75 6.98 -6.19
CA SER A 122 -6.93 5.52 -6.30
C SER A 122 -8.25 5.05 -6.93
N ILE A 123 -9.08 5.93 -7.48
CA ILE A 123 -10.41 5.60 -8.03
C ILE A 123 -10.42 5.89 -9.54
N GLU A 124 -10.17 4.84 -10.32
CA GLU A 124 -10.03 4.90 -11.76
C GLU A 124 -11.36 5.10 -12.48
N ARG A 125 -11.34 5.90 -13.57
CA ARG A 125 -12.54 6.38 -14.27
C ARG A 125 -12.58 5.90 -15.73
N PRO A 126 -13.16 4.72 -16.03
CA PRO A 126 -13.01 4.05 -17.34
C PRO A 126 -13.61 4.78 -18.57
N PHE A 127 -14.22 5.96 -18.41
CA PHE A 127 -14.89 6.70 -19.48
C PHE A 127 -14.51 8.18 -19.61
N LEU A 128 -13.77 8.71 -18.63
CA LEU A 128 -13.19 10.05 -18.66
C LEU A 128 -12.12 10.13 -17.55
N PRO A 129 -10.87 9.74 -17.83
CA PRO A 129 -9.76 9.84 -16.88
C PRO A 129 -9.56 11.26 -16.33
N ALA A 130 -8.73 11.41 -15.31
CA ALA A 130 -8.58 12.67 -14.59
C ALA A 130 -7.78 13.70 -15.41
N GLU A 131 -6.67 13.24 -15.97
CA GLU A 131 -5.84 13.88 -16.98
C GLU A 131 -6.64 14.32 -18.22
N GLU A 132 -7.54 13.48 -18.76
CA GLU A 132 -8.39 13.87 -19.90
C GLU A 132 -9.37 15.01 -19.54
N LEU A 133 -10.00 14.94 -18.36
CA LEU A 133 -10.92 15.97 -17.88
C LEU A 133 -10.20 17.31 -17.69
N VAL A 134 -9.02 17.28 -17.06
CA VAL A 134 -8.20 18.47 -16.77
C VAL A 134 -7.69 19.09 -18.06
N THR A 135 -7.16 18.29 -19.00
CA THR A 135 -6.72 18.79 -20.31
C THR A 135 -7.88 19.33 -21.15
N LEU A 136 -9.03 18.65 -21.21
CA LEU A 136 -10.23 19.14 -21.92
C LEU A 136 -10.68 20.52 -21.41
N VAL A 137 -10.68 20.71 -20.09
CA VAL A 137 -11.07 21.98 -19.46
C VAL A 137 -10.00 23.06 -19.66
N ALA A 138 -8.72 22.72 -19.51
CA ALA A 138 -7.60 23.65 -19.73
C ALA A 138 -7.52 24.13 -21.19
N ASP A 139 -7.66 23.25 -22.18
CA ASP A 139 -7.67 23.63 -23.60
C ASP A 139 -8.91 24.47 -23.95
N ARG A 140 -10.08 24.12 -23.40
CA ARG A 140 -11.29 24.94 -23.61
C ARG A 140 -11.14 26.34 -22.99
N ALA A 141 -10.50 26.45 -21.83
CA ALA A 141 -10.14 27.71 -21.18
C ALA A 141 -9.09 28.51 -21.96
N ALA A 142 -8.04 27.86 -22.49
CA ALA A 142 -7.02 28.51 -23.33
C ALA A 142 -7.62 29.09 -24.63
N GLY A 143 -8.68 28.46 -25.15
CA GLY A 143 -9.49 28.99 -26.26
C GLY A 143 -10.34 30.21 -25.88
N VAL A 144 -10.61 30.45 -24.59
CA VAL A 144 -11.33 31.64 -24.09
C VAL A 144 -10.34 32.77 -23.86
N ARG A 145 -10.22 33.65 -24.86
CA ARG A 145 -9.47 34.90 -24.72
C ARG A 145 -10.31 35.92 -23.96
N ASP A 146 -9.90 36.22 -22.72
CA ASP A 146 -10.46 37.30 -21.89
C ASP A 146 -11.97 37.13 -21.61
N GLY A 147 -12.35 35.92 -21.19
CA GLY A 147 -13.75 35.53 -20.94
C GLY A 147 -13.96 34.56 -19.77
N VAL A 148 -15.21 34.16 -19.56
CA VAL A 148 -15.65 33.22 -18.52
C VAL A 148 -15.95 31.84 -19.12
N LEU A 149 -15.44 30.79 -18.47
CA LEU A 149 -15.75 29.41 -18.81
C LEU A 149 -16.96 28.92 -18.01
N ALA A 150 -18.03 28.49 -18.68
CA ALA A 150 -19.07 27.69 -18.04
C ALA A 150 -18.71 26.20 -18.05
N ILE A 151 -18.99 25.51 -16.94
CA ILE A 151 -18.99 24.04 -16.87
C ILE A 151 -20.37 23.60 -16.38
N THR A 152 -20.99 22.64 -17.06
CA THR A 152 -22.34 22.15 -16.75
C THR A 152 -22.44 20.65 -17.00
N CYS A 153 -23.49 20.00 -16.51
CA CYS A 153 -23.75 18.59 -16.79
C CYS A 153 -24.77 18.36 -17.92
N GLU A 154 -24.85 17.16 -18.46
CA GLU A 154 -25.76 16.83 -19.56
C GLU A 154 -27.25 17.08 -19.25
N ALA A 155 -27.66 16.96 -17.98
CA ALA A 155 -29.02 17.28 -17.50
C ALA A 155 -29.34 18.79 -17.44
N SER A 156 -28.32 19.63 -17.59
CA SER A 156 -28.35 21.09 -17.44
C SER A 156 -27.95 21.83 -18.74
N GLN A 157 -27.24 21.17 -19.66
CA GLN A 157 -26.75 21.76 -20.92
C GLN A 157 -27.85 22.45 -21.74
N GLY A 158 -29.04 21.85 -21.83
CA GLY A 158 -30.19 22.35 -22.58
C GLY A 158 -30.92 23.54 -21.92
N ARG A 159 -30.37 24.05 -20.81
CA ARG A 159 -30.81 25.24 -20.07
C ARG A 159 -29.79 26.35 -20.27
N VAL A 160 -28.50 26.06 -20.02
CA VAL A 160 -27.35 26.92 -20.36
C VAL A 160 -27.38 27.37 -21.82
N ALA A 161 -27.73 26.47 -22.75
CA ALA A 161 -27.86 26.77 -24.18
C ALA A 161 -28.98 27.78 -24.54
N ARG A 162 -29.82 28.20 -23.59
CA ARG A 162 -30.85 29.24 -23.78
C ARG A 162 -30.47 30.58 -23.15
N GLU A 163 -29.49 30.59 -22.24
CA GLU A 163 -29.18 31.72 -21.36
C GLU A 163 -27.73 32.16 -21.58
N VAL A 164 -27.52 32.85 -22.70
CA VAL A 164 -26.16 33.13 -23.22
C VAL A 164 -25.54 34.36 -22.56
N GLY A 165 -24.34 34.17 -22.01
CA GLY A 165 -23.46 35.22 -21.50
C GLY A 165 -22.03 34.75 -21.21
N VAL A 166 -21.62 33.62 -21.81
CA VAL A 166 -20.35 32.92 -21.53
C VAL A 166 -19.61 32.60 -22.82
N ASP A 167 -18.29 32.74 -22.78
CA ASP A 167 -17.40 32.62 -23.94
C ASP A 167 -17.12 31.16 -24.33
N ALA A 168 -17.31 30.25 -23.38
CA ALA A 168 -17.27 28.81 -23.61
C ALA A 168 -18.17 28.05 -22.64
N VAL A 169 -18.58 26.86 -23.07
CA VAL A 169 -19.25 25.85 -22.25
C VAL A 169 -18.48 24.53 -22.38
N VAL A 170 -18.22 23.86 -21.27
CA VAL A 170 -17.88 22.43 -21.18
C VAL A 170 -19.11 21.69 -20.64
N VAL A 171 -19.46 20.59 -21.27
CA VAL A 171 -20.54 19.69 -20.81
C VAL A 171 -19.91 18.38 -20.34
N LEU A 172 -20.18 18.02 -19.09
CA LEU A 172 -19.70 16.81 -18.42
C LEU A 172 -20.86 15.82 -18.17
N PRO A 173 -20.59 14.52 -17.93
CA PRO A 173 -21.64 13.57 -17.53
C PRO A 173 -22.32 14.00 -16.23
N SER A 174 -21.52 14.53 -15.30
CA SER A 174 -21.88 14.96 -13.95
C SER A 174 -21.00 16.16 -13.57
N LEU A 175 -21.48 17.03 -12.68
CA LEU A 175 -20.60 18.04 -12.05
C LEU A 175 -19.80 17.47 -10.89
N LEU A 176 -20.26 16.37 -10.26
CA LEU A 176 -19.60 15.74 -9.11
C LEU A 176 -18.27 15.05 -9.46
N ILE A 177 -17.87 15.04 -10.74
CA ILE A 177 -16.57 14.57 -11.22
C ILE A 177 -15.46 15.64 -11.12
N LEU A 178 -15.82 16.87 -10.71
CA LEU A 178 -14.91 18.00 -10.56
C LEU A 178 -14.17 17.98 -9.22
N ASP A 179 -12.87 18.22 -9.29
CA ASP A 179 -12.00 18.55 -8.17
C ASP A 179 -11.39 19.96 -8.39
N GLU A 180 -10.65 20.47 -7.40
CA GLU A 180 -9.97 21.77 -7.51
C GLU A 180 -8.89 21.80 -8.61
N THR A 181 -8.30 20.67 -9.01
CA THR A 181 -7.28 20.62 -10.08
C THR A 181 -7.88 21.02 -11.42
N VAL A 182 -9.13 20.61 -11.70
CA VAL A 182 -9.88 21.01 -12.90
C VAL A 182 -10.15 22.51 -12.93
N LEU A 183 -10.48 23.11 -11.78
CA LEU A 183 -10.83 24.53 -11.65
C LEU A 183 -9.57 25.42 -11.72
N LEU A 184 -8.49 25.02 -11.04
CA LEU A 184 -7.19 25.68 -11.10
C LEU A 184 -6.59 25.59 -12.51
N ALA A 185 -6.66 24.44 -13.18
CA ALA A 185 -6.20 24.30 -14.56
C ALA A 185 -6.93 25.23 -15.53
N ALA A 186 -8.25 25.42 -15.37
CA ALA A 186 -9.02 26.37 -16.18
C ALA A 186 -8.55 27.84 -15.98
N LEU A 187 -8.38 28.26 -14.73
CA LEU A 187 -7.93 29.61 -14.40
C LEU A 187 -6.49 29.86 -14.86
N GLY A 188 -5.59 28.91 -14.59
CA GLY A 188 -4.17 28.97 -14.96
C GLY A 188 -3.90 28.84 -16.47
N ALA A 189 -4.81 28.20 -17.22
CA ALA A 189 -4.81 28.23 -18.70
C ALA A 189 -5.28 29.58 -19.27
N GLY A 190 -5.88 30.45 -18.45
CA GLY A 190 -6.11 31.86 -18.75
C GLY A 190 -7.56 32.33 -18.72
N ALA A 191 -8.51 31.54 -18.22
CA ALA A 191 -9.90 31.99 -18.02
C ALA A 191 -9.96 33.11 -16.97
N ARG A 192 -10.83 34.13 -17.18
CA ARG A 192 -11.05 35.20 -16.19
C ARG A 192 -11.72 34.67 -14.93
N GLY A 193 -12.66 33.75 -15.12
CA GLY A 193 -13.40 33.05 -14.07
C GLY A 193 -14.06 31.79 -14.62
N VAL A 194 -14.55 30.93 -13.72
CA VAL A 194 -15.23 29.68 -14.04
C VAL A 194 -16.59 29.64 -13.33
N VAL A 195 -17.67 29.37 -14.06
CA VAL A 195 -19.02 29.24 -13.51
C VAL A 195 -19.54 27.82 -13.68
N LEU A 196 -19.83 27.16 -12.56
CA LEU A 196 -20.46 25.84 -12.52
C LEU A 196 -21.99 26.02 -12.54
N VAL A 197 -22.68 25.45 -13.53
CA VAL A 197 -24.14 25.58 -13.65
C VAL A 197 -24.82 24.22 -13.50
N GLY A 198 -25.42 24.01 -12.33
CA GLY A 198 -26.16 22.79 -11.96
C GLY A 198 -27.66 22.89 -12.26
N CYS A 199 -28.44 21.93 -11.75
CA CYS A 199 -29.90 22.04 -11.78
C CYS A 199 -30.60 21.45 -10.54
N LEU A 200 -31.76 22.02 -10.19
CA LEU A 200 -32.63 21.59 -9.08
C LEU A 200 -33.17 20.15 -9.22
N ALA A 201 -33.02 19.53 -10.39
CA ALA A 201 -33.39 18.13 -10.61
C ALA A 201 -32.29 17.14 -10.16
N CYS A 202 -31.17 17.63 -9.63
CA CYS A 202 -30.15 16.80 -9.00
C CYS A 202 -30.69 16.30 -7.64
N THR A 203 -31.03 15.01 -7.55
CA THR A 203 -31.65 14.37 -6.37
C THR A 203 -30.71 14.20 -5.16
N HIS A 204 -29.62 14.97 -5.09
CA HIS A 204 -28.57 14.82 -4.09
C HIS A 204 -28.50 16.10 -3.27
N ASP A 205 -28.99 16.04 -2.03
CA ASP A 205 -29.24 17.15 -1.10
C ASP A 205 -27.95 17.80 -0.53
N ARG A 206 -26.88 17.84 -1.33
CA ARG A 206 -25.56 18.37 -0.95
C ARG A 206 -24.88 19.07 -2.13
N PRO A 207 -25.21 20.34 -2.40
CA PRO A 207 -24.29 21.24 -3.09
C PRO A 207 -22.91 21.29 -2.41
N ARG A 208 -22.80 20.93 -1.11
CA ARG A 208 -21.53 20.79 -0.36
C ARG A 208 -20.44 20.04 -1.12
N ILE A 209 -20.74 18.91 -1.77
CA ILE A 209 -19.74 18.12 -2.51
C ILE A 209 -19.07 18.94 -3.64
N LEU A 210 -19.76 19.95 -4.17
CA LEU A 210 -19.18 20.92 -5.11
C LEU A 210 -18.61 22.15 -4.41
N LEU A 211 -19.12 22.54 -3.24
CA LEU A 211 -18.59 23.66 -2.45
C LEU A 211 -17.17 23.40 -1.93
N ASP A 212 -16.80 22.15 -1.66
CA ASP A 212 -15.47 21.81 -1.14
C ASP A 212 -14.34 22.19 -2.14
N PRO A 213 -14.30 21.65 -3.39
CA PRO A 213 -13.30 22.07 -4.38
C PRO A 213 -13.43 23.54 -4.81
N LEU A 214 -14.64 24.12 -4.73
CA LEU A 214 -14.83 25.57 -4.92
C LEU A 214 -14.18 26.38 -3.80
N THR A 215 -14.23 25.92 -2.56
CA THR A 215 -13.65 26.61 -1.40
C THR A 215 -12.13 26.54 -1.49
N VAL A 216 -11.56 25.35 -1.70
CA VAL A 216 -10.12 25.17 -1.95
C VAL A 216 -9.65 26.07 -3.10
N THR A 217 -10.32 26.03 -4.26
CA THR A 217 -9.91 26.86 -5.41
C THR A 217 -9.95 28.35 -5.09
N ARG A 218 -11.00 28.85 -4.39
CA ARG A 218 -11.12 30.27 -4.03
C ARG A 218 -10.02 30.73 -3.09
N THR A 219 -9.61 29.89 -2.13
CA THR A 219 -8.50 30.17 -1.23
C THR A 219 -7.17 30.20 -1.99
N VAL A 220 -6.91 29.22 -2.87
CA VAL A 220 -5.68 29.14 -3.67
C VAL A 220 -5.49 30.34 -4.63
N VAL A 221 -6.57 30.96 -5.10
CA VAL A 221 -6.51 32.11 -6.03
C VAL A 221 -6.80 33.48 -5.39
N ASP A 222 -6.98 33.53 -4.07
CA ASP A 222 -7.30 34.71 -3.25
C ASP A 222 -8.38 35.66 -3.84
N ASP A 223 -9.41 35.10 -4.48
CA ASP A 223 -10.56 35.89 -4.92
C ASP A 223 -11.83 35.02 -5.06
N PRO A 224 -12.82 35.17 -4.15
CA PRO A 224 -14.04 34.36 -4.16
C PRO A 224 -14.95 34.61 -5.38
N ARG A 225 -14.66 35.63 -6.20
CA ARG A 225 -15.37 35.92 -7.45
C ARG A 225 -14.88 35.07 -8.63
N ARG A 226 -13.67 34.50 -8.56
CA ARG A 226 -13.05 33.69 -9.63
C ARG A 226 -13.84 32.45 -9.98
N VAL A 227 -14.48 31.83 -8.99
CA VAL A 227 -15.30 30.62 -9.19
C VAL A 227 -16.65 30.76 -8.51
N ALA A 228 -17.72 30.48 -9.26
CA ALA A 228 -19.09 30.50 -8.78
C ALA A 228 -19.81 29.19 -9.10
N PHE A 229 -20.71 28.78 -8.22
CA PHE A 229 -21.74 27.78 -8.52
C PHE A 229 -23.08 28.50 -8.64
N VAL A 230 -23.85 28.12 -9.64
CA VAL A 230 -25.18 28.66 -9.93
C VAL A 230 -26.15 27.49 -10.02
N GLU A 231 -27.12 27.48 -9.11
CA GLU A 231 -28.27 26.58 -9.17
C GLU A 231 -29.33 27.17 -10.11
N ASP A 232 -29.77 26.38 -11.09
CA ASP A 232 -30.83 26.75 -12.04
C ASP A 232 -32.19 26.88 -11.33
N VAL A 233 -32.50 28.09 -10.88
CA VAL A 233 -33.83 28.54 -10.43
C VAL A 233 -34.67 29.07 -11.60
N GLY A 234 -34.68 28.35 -12.72
CA GLY A 234 -35.56 28.58 -13.87
C GLY A 234 -35.44 29.95 -14.54
N SER A 235 -34.34 30.66 -14.30
CA SER A 235 -34.13 32.03 -14.74
C SER A 235 -32.65 32.44 -14.74
N ALA A 236 -32.21 33.08 -15.83
CA ALA A 236 -30.86 33.61 -16.03
C ALA A 236 -30.35 34.63 -15.00
N ALA A 237 -31.13 35.05 -13.99
CA ALA A 237 -30.76 36.13 -13.10
C ALA A 237 -29.52 35.84 -12.24
N PRO A 238 -29.38 34.67 -11.57
CA PRO A 238 -28.17 34.36 -10.80
C PRO A 238 -26.95 34.12 -11.70
N LEU A 239 -27.15 33.55 -12.90
CA LEU A 239 -26.09 33.36 -13.89
C LEU A 239 -25.54 34.71 -14.36
N ARG A 240 -26.41 35.65 -14.77
CA ARG A 240 -25.99 37.01 -15.11
C ARG A 240 -25.26 37.70 -13.97
N HIS A 241 -25.77 37.61 -12.74
CA HIS A 241 -25.11 38.22 -11.58
C HIS A 241 -23.70 37.65 -11.32
N ALA A 242 -23.51 36.33 -11.48
CA ALA A 242 -22.18 35.71 -11.40
C ALA A 242 -21.24 36.21 -12.52
N LEU A 243 -21.77 36.38 -13.75
CA LEU A 243 -21.01 36.86 -14.91
C LEU A 243 -20.65 38.34 -14.82
N GLU A 244 -21.55 39.19 -14.32
CA GLU A 244 -21.31 40.61 -14.06
C GLU A 244 -20.16 40.80 -13.06
N ARG A 245 -20.20 40.06 -11.94
CA ARG A 245 -19.10 40.01 -10.97
C ARG A 245 -17.79 39.57 -11.60
N MET A 246 -17.79 38.48 -12.37
CA MET A 246 -16.60 37.98 -13.05
C MET A 246 -16.07 38.93 -14.12
N GLY A 247 -16.94 39.66 -14.84
CA GLY A 247 -16.55 40.59 -15.90
C GLY A 247 -15.65 41.73 -15.42
N SER A 248 -15.75 42.12 -14.15
CA SER A 248 -14.89 43.14 -13.53
C SER A 248 -13.44 42.69 -13.27
N LEU A 249 -13.12 41.40 -13.43
CA LEU A 249 -11.81 40.86 -13.06
C LEU A 249 -10.77 41.04 -14.18
N THR A 250 -9.56 41.45 -13.82
CA THR A 250 -8.35 41.20 -14.62
C THR A 250 -8.10 39.69 -14.72
N ARG A 251 -7.26 39.22 -15.67
CA ARG A 251 -6.73 37.84 -15.56
C ARG A 251 -5.87 37.72 -14.29
N LEU A 252 -5.74 36.51 -13.75
CA LEU A 252 -4.69 36.24 -12.77
C LEU A 252 -3.31 36.47 -13.43
N PRO A 253 -2.29 36.92 -12.68
CA PRO A 253 -0.90 37.02 -13.17
C PRO A 253 -0.22 35.65 -13.31
N VAL A 254 -1.00 34.57 -13.28
CA VAL A 254 -0.60 33.17 -13.30
C VAL A 254 -0.67 32.63 -14.71
N ARG A 255 0.30 31.78 -15.09
CA ARG A 255 0.31 31.14 -16.40
C ARG A 255 0.84 29.71 -16.34
N VAL A 256 -0.07 28.74 -16.44
CA VAL A 256 0.27 27.34 -16.69
C VAL A 256 0.95 27.25 -18.06
N THR A 257 2.20 26.82 -18.08
CA THR A 257 3.06 26.81 -19.27
C THR A 257 2.62 25.71 -20.26
N LEU A 258 3.30 25.59 -21.40
CA LEU A 258 3.09 24.46 -22.30
C LEU A 258 3.59 23.16 -21.66
N GLU A 259 4.72 23.22 -20.94
CA GLU A 259 5.29 22.08 -20.21
C GLU A 259 4.36 21.60 -19.10
N ASP A 260 3.80 22.52 -18.30
CA ASP A 260 2.81 22.18 -17.26
C ASP A 260 1.58 21.49 -17.87
N ARG A 261 1.08 21.94 -19.03
CA ARG A 261 -0.02 21.26 -19.73
C ARG A 261 0.36 19.86 -20.22
N CYS A 262 1.58 19.66 -20.72
CA CYS A 262 2.07 18.34 -21.09
C CYS A 262 2.13 17.40 -19.87
N ARG A 263 2.60 17.90 -18.71
CA ARG A 263 2.64 17.14 -17.45
C ARG A 263 1.24 16.85 -16.91
N LEU A 264 0.31 17.81 -16.95
CA LEU A 264 -1.09 17.62 -16.54
C LEU A 264 -1.82 16.58 -17.41
N ALA A 265 -1.44 16.44 -18.68
CA ALA A 265 -1.98 15.43 -19.59
C ALA A 265 -1.44 14.00 -19.33
N THR A 266 -0.42 13.85 -18.49
CA THR A 266 0.12 12.53 -18.04
C THR A 266 -0.04 12.30 -16.54
N ALA A 267 -0.49 13.31 -15.78
CA ALA A 267 -0.59 13.25 -14.33
C ALA A 267 -1.89 12.57 -13.89
N HIS A 268 -1.85 11.24 -13.80
CA HIS A 268 -2.97 10.40 -13.34
C HIS A 268 -3.34 10.70 -11.87
N ASP A 269 -2.36 11.03 -11.02
CA ASP A 269 -2.59 11.36 -9.60
C ASP A 269 -3.03 12.81 -9.36
N ARG A 270 -3.91 13.01 -8.37
CA ARG A 270 -4.41 14.31 -7.92
C ARG A 270 -3.31 15.13 -7.25
N ARG A 271 -2.46 14.52 -6.43
CA ARG A 271 -1.35 15.22 -5.75
C ARG A 271 -0.28 15.62 -6.77
N GLU A 272 -0.02 14.80 -7.79
CA GLU A 272 0.80 15.19 -8.94
C GLU A 272 0.22 16.39 -9.70
N ARG A 273 -1.08 16.39 -10.03
CA ARG A 273 -1.72 17.56 -10.66
C ARG A 273 -1.61 18.81 -9.79
N LEU A 274 -1.76 18.69 -8.47
CA LEU A 274 -1.54 19.79 -7.53
C LEU A 274 -0.08 20.23 -7.43
N ARG A 275 0.90 19.32 -7.49
CA ARG A 275 2.34 19.63 -7.60
C ARG A 275 2.66 20.46 -8.85
N ILE A 276 1.91 20.30 -9.92
CA ILE A 276 2.07 21.10 -11.15
C ILE A 276 1.33 22.46 -11.04
N LEU A 277 0.20 22.49 -10.33
CA LEU A 277 -0.69 23.67 -10.26
C LEU A 277 -0.36 24.62 -9.10
N LEU A 278 -0.26 24.15 -7.86
CA LEU A 278 -0.13 24.99 -6.66
C LEU A 278 1.11 25.91 -6.69
N PRO A 279 2.30 25.48 -7.15
CA PRO A 279 3.46 26.36 -7.35
C PRO A 279 3.30 27.47 -8.41
N ARG A 280 2.12 27.57 -9.04
CA ARG A 280 1.76 28.62 -9.99
C ARG A 280 0.81 29.66 -9.39
N PHE A 281 0.20 29.42 -8.23
CA PHE A 281 -0.80 30.31 -7.61
C PHE A 281 -0.37 30.78 -6.21
N GLY A 282 -0.72 32.04 -5.91
CA GLY A 282 -0.50 32.67 -4.61
C GLY A 282 0.97 32.94 -4.26
N ASP A 283 1.15 33.61 -3.12
CA ASP A 283 2.42 33.60 -2.38
C ASP A 283 2.47 32.36 -1.46
N GLU A 284 3.62 32.09 -0.86
CA GLU A 284 3.84 30.89 -0.05
C GLU A 284 3.04 30.91 1.26
N ALA A 285 2.12 29.94 1.42
CA ALA A 285 1.25 29.87 2.57
C ALA A 285 0.76 28.43 2.85
N ILE A 286 0.46 28.16 4.12
CA ILE A 286 -0.44 27.06 4.51
C ILE A 286 -1.78 27.70 4.83
N ALA A 287 -2.77 27.52 3.96
CA ALA A 287 -4.07 28.17 4.12
C ALA A 287 -5.07 27.22 4.81
N PRO A 288 -5.66 27.59 5.97
CA PRO A 288 -6.62 26.76 6.68
C PRO A 288 -7.94 26.69 5.89
N VAL A 289 -8.38 25.47 5.58
CA VAL A 289 -9.59 25.19 4.79
C VAL A 289 -10.27 23.95 5.37
N ALA A 290 -11.34 24.15 6.15
CA ALA A 290 -12.10 23.05 6.79
C ALA A 290 -12.73 22.05 5.80
N ALA A 291 -12.82 22.39 4.52
CA ALA A 291 -13.42 21.61 3.45
C ALA A 291 -12.37 21.19 2.41
N THR A 292 -11.40 20.36 2.83
CA THR A 292 -10.28 19.90 2.00
C THR A 292 -9.94 18.43 2.25
N GLY A 293 -9.34 17.77 1.26
CA GLY A 293 -8.79 16.41 1.39
C GLY A 293 -7.32 16.36 1.85
N PHE A 294 -6.78 17.51 2.27
CA PHE A 294 -5.38 17.71 2.63
C PHE A 294 -5.21 18.08 4.11
N GLY A 295 -3.98 18.04 4.62
CA GLY A 295 -3.70 18.30 6.02
C GLY A 295 -2.38 19.04 6.25
N HIS A 296 -2.37 19.92 7.25
CA HIS A 296 -1.15 20.45 7.85
C HIS A 296 -0.87 19.71 9.15
N ILE A 297 0.38 19.28 9.32
CA ILE A 297 0.83 18.66 10.57
C ILE A 297 1.49 19.72 11.44
N VAL A 298 0.90 19.94 12.61
CA VAL A 298 1.42 20.76 13.71
C VAL A 298 1.99 19.81 14.78
N LEU A 299 3.22 20.08 15.22
CA LEU A 299 3.93 19.26 16.21
C LEU A 299 4.19 20.07 17.49
N ASP A 300 3.78 19.55 18.64
CA ASP A 300 4.28 20.04 19.92
C ASP A 300 5.71 19.52 20.15
N ARG A 301 6.68 20.41 20.03
CA ARG A 301 8.12 20.13 20.24
C ARG A 301 8.51 19.92 21.71
N SER A 302 7.61 20.18 22.65
CA SER A 302 7.81 19.89 24.07
C SER A 302 7.33 18.49 24.44
N ALA A 303 6.20 18.03 23.87
CA ALA A 303 5.68 16.68 24.08
C ALA A 303 6.37 15.62 23.19
N CYS A 304 6.84 15.98 21.98
CA CYS A 304 7.37 14.97 21.06
C CYS A 304 8.70 14.35 21.50
N VAL A 305 8.68 13.02 21.67
CA VAL A 305 9.82 12.17 22.05
C VAL A 305 10.60 11.57 20.87
N ALA A 306 10.26 11.95 19.64
CA ALA A 306 10.89 11.48 18.40
C ALA A 306 10.82 9.94 18.14
N CYS A 307 9.81 9.24 18.66
CA CYS A 307 9.65 7.78 18.54
C CYS A 307 9.40 7.23 17.11
N GLY A 308 9.07 8.08 16.13
CA GLY A 308 8.84 7.68 14.74
C GLY A 308 7.49 7.00 14.44
N ALA A 309 6.68 6.66 15.46
CA ALA A 309 5.39 5.97 15.28
C ALA A 309 4.45 6.66 14.28
N CYS A 310 4.45 8.00 14.24
CA CYS A 310 3.68 8.83 13.32
C CYS A 310 4.14 8.77 11.84
N ALA A 311 5.41 8.45 11.59
CA ALA A 311 5.94 8.19 10.25
C ALA A 311 5.61 6.76 9.82
N ILE A 312 5.79 5.78 10.71
CA ILE A 312 5.43 4.37 10.49
C ILE A 312 3.93 4.20 10.19
N ALA A 313 3.07 4.95 10.88
CA ALA A 313 1.62 4.94 10.66
C ALA A 313 1.15 5.80 9.47
N CYS A 314 2.06 6.37 8.67
CA CYS A 314 1.70 7.27 7.57
C CYS A 314 1.46 6.49 6.26
N PRO A 315 0.21 6.37 5.75
CA PRO A 315 -0.11 5.55 4.57
C PRO A 315 0.33 6.18 3.23
N THR A 316 1.15 7.23 3.28
CA THR A 316 1.48 8.11 2.14
C THR A 316 2.90 8.68 2.20
N ASP A 317 3.75 8.18 3.11
CA ASP A 317 5.13 8.64 3.36
C ASP A 317 5.28 10.16 3.57
N THR A 318 4.20 10.82 3.98
CA THR A 318 4.13 12.27 4.23
C THR A 318 5.02 12.68 5.38
N LEU A 319 5.02 11.88 6.45
CA LEU A 319 5.90 12.03 7.62
C LEU A 319 7.06 11.04 7.49
N GLN A 320 8.29 11.52 7.63
CA GLN A 320 9.48 10.68 7.56
C GLN A 320 10.45 11.04 8.68
N LEU A 321 10.91 10.02 9.41
CA LEU A 321 11.97 10.13 10.42
C LEU A 321 13.29 9.66 9.80
N ASP A 322 14.25 10.57 9.66
CA ASP A 322 15.64 10.22 9.35
C ASP A 322 16.36 9.83 10.65
N GLY A 323 16.67 8.54 10.79
CA GLY A 323 17.36 8.00 11.97
C GLY A 323 18.85 8.37 12.07
N SER A 324 19.48 8.80 10.97
CA SER A 324 20.91 9.17 10.96
C SER A 324 21.15 10.53 11.61
N VAL A 325 20.20 11.46 11.45
CA VAL A 325 20.22 12.82 11.99
C VAL A 325 19.06 13.12 12.96
N ALA A 326 18.37 12.07 13.42
CA ALA A 326 17.24 12.13 14.35
C ALA A 326 16.21 13.23 14.01
N SER A 327 15.84 13.35 12.73
CA SER A 327 14.98 14.44 12.24
C SER A 327 13.63 13.95 11.73
N LEU A 328 12.54 14.50 12.27
CA LEU A 328 11.17 14.26 11.81
C LEU A 328 10.79 15.37 10.83
N SER A 329 10.37 14.97 9.64
CA SER A 329 10.07 15.87 8.53
C SER A 329 8.69 15.59 7.92
N VAL A 330 8.10 16.60 7.28
CA VAL A 330 6.79 16.51 6.61
C VAL A 330 6.79 17.21 5.25
N THR A 331 6.04 16.67 4.30
CA THR A 331 5.69 17.34 3.03
C THR A 331 4.16 17.52 2.99
N ASP A 332 3.64 18.71 3.31
CA ASP A 332 2.19 18.91 3.55
C ASP A 332 1.29 18.51 2.35
N LEU A 333 1.76 18.70 1.12
CA LEU A 333 1.00 18.33 -0.09
C LEU A 333 0.83 16.81 -0.28
N ASP A 334 1.62 15.98 0.40
CA ASP A 334 1.38 14.54 0.44
C ASP A 334 0.34 14.13 1.48
N CYS A 335 0.00 15.01 2.44
CA CYS A 335 -0.87 14.69 3.56
C CYS A 335 -2.32 14.57 3.12
N VAL A 336 -2.91 13.38 3.29
CA VAL A 336 -4.27 13.06 2.82
C VAL A 336 -5.36 13.19 3.89
N GLY A 337 -5.12 14.02 4.91
CA GLY A 337 -6.10 14.33 5.97
C GLY A 337 -6.55 13.14 6.84
N CYS A 338 -5.83 12.01 6.81
CA CYS A 338 -6.33 10.72 7.33
C CYS A 338 -6.18 10.48 8.84
N ASN A 339 -5.73 11.46 9.63
CA ASN A 339 -5.54 11.43 11.09
C ASN A 339 -4.68 10.29 11.70
N ALA A 340 -4.24 9.30 10.93
CA ALA A 340 -3.54 8.10 11.42
C ALA A 340 -2.27 8.41 12.23
N CYS A 341 -1.53 9.46 11.85
CA CYS A 341 -0.33 9.92 12.56
C CYS A 341 -0.62 10.56 13.93
N VAL A 342 -1.81 11.10 14.15
CA VAL A 342 -2.29 11.61 15.45
C VAL A 342 -2.71 10.42 16.31
N ALA A 343 -3.56 9.54 15.77
CA ALA A 343 -4.02 8.33 16.47
C ALA A 343 -2.89 7.34 16.84
N ALA A 344 -1.74 7.42 16.17
CA ALA A 344 -0.53 6.64 16.47
C ALA A 344 0.51 7.39 17.34
N CYS A 345 0.19 8.58 17.87
CA CYS A 345 1.10 9.34 18.71
C CYS A 345 0.88 8.97 20.20
N PRO A 346 1.88 8.36 20.89
CA PRO A 346 1.70 7.93 22.28
C PRO A 346 1.73 9.09 23.30
N ASP A 347 2.26 10.25 22.91
CA ASP A 347 2.43 11.45 23.75
C ASP A 347 1.46 12.60 23.36
N ASP A 348 0.44 12.33 22.54
CA ASP A 348 -0.51 13.32 21.97
C ASP A 348 0.15 14.54 21.28
N ALA A 349 1.43 14.44 20.92
CA ALA A 349 2.27 15.56 20.46
C ALA A 349 1.97 16.07 19.03
N LEU A 350 0.90 15.61 18.38
CA LEU A 350 0.57 15.87 16.97
C LEU A 350 -0.87 16.33 16.81
N THR A 351 -1.05 17.43 16.07
CA THR A 351 -2.36 17.92 15.63
C THR A 351 -2.41 17.93 14.10
N LEU A 352 -3.53 17.48 13.55
CA LEU A 352 -3.84 17.55 12.12
C LEU A 352 -4.85 18.69 11.86
N GLU A 353 -4.41 19.73 11.17
CA GLU A 353 -5.26 20.87 10.79
C GLU A 353 -5.68 20.76 9.32
N PRO A 354 -6.99 20.86 8.98
CA PRO A 354 -7.45 20.88 7.59
C PRO A 354 -6.96 22.15 6.87
N ALA A 355 -6.03 21.98 5.92
CA ALA A 355 -5.37 23.07 5.23
C ALA A 355 -4.93 22.68 3.81
N VAL A 356 -4.54 23.67 3.01
CA VAL A 356 -3.99 23.50 1.66
C VAL A 356 -2.71 24.33 1.54
N PRO A 357 -1.59 23.75 1.10
CA PRO A 357 -0.37 24.51 0.82
C PRO A 357 -0.48 25.27 -0.51
N ILE A 358 0.12 26.46 -0.57
CA ILE A 358 0.08 27.41 -1.69
C ILE A 358 1.49 27.92 -1.98
N GLY A 359 1.79 28.29 -3.23
CA GLY A 359 3.12 28.77 -3.63
C GLY A 359 4.14 27.65 -3.89
N ALA A 360 5.41 28.01 -4.10
CA ALA A 360 6.45 27.07 -4.48
C ALA A 360 6.83 26.09 -3.35
N GLY A 361 6.94 26.60 -2.12
CA GLY A 361 7.12 25.84 -0.89
C GLY A 361 6.09 24.74 -0.62
N ALA A 362 4.97 24.68 -1.36
CA ALA A 362 3.99 23.60 -1.27
C ALA A 362 4.56 22.19 -1.54
N MET A 363 5.69 22.10 -2.25
CA MET A 363 6.39 20.84 -2.51
C MET A 363 7.58 20.58 -1.56
N GLU A 364 7.92 21.52 -0.68
CA GLU A 364 9.13 21.43 0.14
C GLU A 364 8.91 20.57 1.39
N ARG A 365 9.99 19.91 1.81
CA ARG A 365 10.03 19.08 3.01
C ARG A 365 10.41 19.94 4.22
N ARG A 366 9.44 20.23 5.08
CA ARG A 366 9.66 20.99 6.31
C ARG A 366 10.14 20.07 7.43
N ILE A 367 11.13 20.51 8.20
CA ILE A 367 11.60 19.80 9.39
C ILE A 367 10.71 20.18 10.57
N LEU A 368 9.95 19.22 11.10
CA LEU A 368 9.10 19.41 12.28
C LEU A 368 9.93 19.35 13.57
N LEU A 369 10.88 18.43 13.66
CA LEU A 369 11.79 18.27 14.80
C LEU A 369 13.18 17.81 14.33
N THR A 370 14.21 18.27 15.02
CA THR A 370 15.57 17.69 15.00
C THR A 370 15.96 17.43 16.44
N ASP A 371 16.59 16.30 16.71
CA ASP A 371 17.09 15.91 18.03
C ASP A 371 18.56 15.48 17.93
N GLU A 372 19.25 15.30 19.06
CA GLU A 372 20.57 14.67 19.05
C GLU A 372 20.42 13.15 18.89
N SER A 373 21.20 12.53 18.01
CA SER A 373 21.24 11.06 17.89
C SER A 373 22.28 10.48 18.86
N VAL A 374 21.95 9.35 19.49
CA VAL A 374 22.78 8.70 20.51
C VAL A 374 23.47 7.46 19.92
N ALA A 375 24.79 7.42 20.11
CA ALA A 375 25.65 6.32 19.72
C ALA A 375 25.49 5.08 20.62
N CYS A 376 25.60 3.90 20.03
CA CYS A 376 25.62 2.62 20.72
C CYS A 376 26.89 2.49 21.58
N ARG A 377 26.73 2.19 22.88
CA ARG A 377 27.84 1.94 23.81
C ARG A 377 28.72 0.74 23.44
N ALA A 378 28.26 -0.15 22.56
CA ALA A 378 28.97 -1.37 22.16
C ALA A 378 29.68 -1.29 20.80
N CYS A 379 29.12 -0.57 19.81
CA CYS A 379 29.71 -0.46 18.45
C CYS A 379 29.94 0.98 17.95
N GLY A 380 29.48 2.00 18.67
CA GLY A 380 29.58 3.41 18.26
C GLY A 380 28.52 3.91 17.27
N GLU A 381 27.75 3.02 16.64
CA GLU A 381 26.74 3.41 15.65
C GLU A 381 25.58 4.22 16.23
N GLN A 382 25.14 5.24 15.49
CA GLN A 382 23.97 6.06 15.83
C GLN A 382 22.69 5.21 15.70
N TYR A 383 21.84 5.17 16.73
CA TYR A 383 20.71 4.22 16.74
C TYR A 383 19.38 4.73 17.31
N ALA A 384 19.36 5.84 18.05
CA ALA A 384 18.13 6.38 18.63
C ALA A 384 18.25 7.88 18.97
N PRO A 385 17.18 8.68 18.83
CA PRO A 385 17.12 10.05 19.35
C PRO A 385 17.32 10.10 20.87
N GLN A 386 17.97 11.15 21.37
CA GLN A 386 18.24 11.38 22.78
C GLN A 386 16.93 11.48 23.59
N ARG A 387 15.91 12.15 23.06
CA ARG A 387 14.57 12.25 23.67
C ARG A 387 13.89 10.90 23.83
N LEU A 388 14.01 10.03 22.83
CA LEU A 388 13.41 8.70 22.86
C LEU A 388 14.01 7.86 24.00
N LEU A 389 15.33 7.95 24.18
CA LEU A 389 16.01 7.26 25.28
C LEU A 389 15.73 7.92 26.65
N ALA A 390 15.61 9.25 26.71
CA ALA A 390 15.26 9.95 27.94
C ALA A 390 13.84 9.59 28.41
N HIS A 391 12.85 9.61 27.51
CA HIS A 391 11.49 9.14 27.78
C HIS A 391 11.48 7.66 28.16
N ALA A 392 12.20 6.79 27.44
CA ALA A 392 12.29 5.37 27.77
C ALA A 392 12.86 5.11 29.18
N ARG A 393 13.81 5.93 29.66
CA ARG A 393 14.26 5.87 31.06
C ARG A 393 13.16 6.32 32.03
N TRP A 394 12.55 7.49 31.80
CA TRP A 394 11.50 8.02 32.67
C TRP A 394 10.30 7.06 32.81
N THR A 395 9.84 6.45 31.71
CA THR A 395 8.73 5.49 31.71
C THR A 395 9.06 4.21 32.49
N LEU A 396 10.34 3.84 32.63
CA LEU A 396 10.76 2.77 33.55
C LEU A 396 10.79 3.25 35.01
N GLU A 397 11.29 4.47 35.27
CA GLU A 397 11.33 5.07 36.62
C GLU A 397 9.90 5.20 37.22
N GLU A 398 8.93 5.70 36.44
CA GLU A 398 7.51 5.76 36.85
C GLU A 398 6.87 4.38 37.05
N ALA A 399 7.31 3.36 36.30
CA ALA A 399 6.89 1.97 36.48
C ALA A 399 7.53 1.30 37.71
N GLY A 400 8.41 1.99 38.45
CA GLY A 400 9.15 1.44 39.59
C GLY A 400 10.26 0.45 39.18
N LEU A 401 10.74 0.56 37.94
CA LEU A 401 11.80 -0.28 37.35
C LEU A 401 13.10 0.53 37.26
N ASP A 402 14.24 -0.11 37.54
CA ASP A 402 15.57 0.50 37.38
C ASP A 402 15.92 0.58 35.87
N PRO A 403 16.09 1.77 35.26
CA PRO A 403 16.41 1.89 33.83
C PRO A 403 17.81 1.38 33.46
N ASP A 404 18.70 1.28 34.44
CA ASP A 404 20.06 0.79 34.28
C ASP A 404 20.19 -0.71 34.64
N ASP A 405 19.06 -1.40 34.88
CA ASP A 405 18.97 -2.86 34.95
C ASP A 405 19.45 -3.50 33.62
N PRO A 406 20.36 -4.50 33.67
CA PRO A 406 20.91 -5.15 32.47
C PRO A 406 19.88 -5.73 31.49
N ARG A 407 18.63 -5.96 31.90
CA ARG A 407 17.56 -6.49 31.04
C ARG A 407 17.04 -5.48 30.01
N PHE A 408 17.14 -4.18 30.27
CA PHE A 408 16.63 -3.14 29.35
C PHE A 408 17.65 -2.66 28.31
N GLN A 409 18.94 -2.93 28.54
CA GLN A 409 20.07 -2.63 27.65
C GLN A 409 20.01 -1.23 26.99
N LEU A 410 19.54 -0.21 27.71
CA LEU A 410 19.46 1.16 27.21
C LEU A 410 20.88 1.67 26.87
N GLY A 411 21.03 2.45 25.80
CA GLY A 411 22.34 2.80 25.26
C GLY A 411 22.99 1.73 24.36
N VAL A 412 22.34 0.59 24.10
CA VAL A 412 22.81 -0.44 23.15
C VAL A 412 21.87 -0.53 21.95
N CYS A 413 22.42 -0.56 20.73
CA CYS A 413 21.61 -0.65 19.51
C CYS A 413 21.05 -2.07 19.30
N PRO A 414 19.92 -2.20 18.56
CA PRO A 414 19.29 -3.48 18.22
C PRO A 414 20.23 -4.63 17.87
N ALA A 415 21.22 -4.40 17.00
CA ALA A 415 22.17 -5.45 16.57
C ALA A 415 23.07 -5.95 17.72
N CYS A 416 23.57 -5.05 18.56
CA CYS A 416 24.46 -5.42 19.67
C CYS A 416 23.73 -6.11 20.83
N ARG A 417 22.42 -5.88 21.01
CA ARG A 417 21.61 -6.64 22.00
C ARG A 417 21.51 -8.12 21.64
N VAL A 418 21.40 -8.43 20.34
CA VAL A 418 21.35 -9.83 19.88
C VAL A 418 22.72 -10.48 19.95
N ALA A 419 23.79 -9.73 19.67
CA ALA A 419 25.15 -10.24 19.85
C ALA A 419 25.46 -10.64 21.30
N SER A 420 24.91 -9.95 22.31
CA SER A 420 25.06 -10.35 23.72
C SER A 420 24.12 -11.51 24.11
N ALA A 421 22.90 -11.56 23.58
CA ALA A 421 21.93 -12.60 23.89
C ALA A 421 22.32 -14.02 23.40
N ARG A 422 23.14 -14.13 22.35
CA ARG A 422 23.56 -15.42 21.75
C ARG A 422 24.63 -16.20 22.53
N HIS A 423 25.06 -15.77 23.73
CA HIS A 423 26.31 -16.27 24.32
C HIS A 423 26.27 -16.83 25.75
N ASP A 424 25.18 -16.67 26.52
CA ASP A 424 24.77 -17.45 27.72
C ASP A 424 23.72 -16.62 28.52
N PRO A 425 22.52 -17.14 28.83
CA PRO A 425 21.55 -16.44 29.68
C PRO A 425 22.02 -16.10 31.11
N ALA A 426 23.06 -16.76 31.64
CA ALA A 426 23.42 -16.71 33.06
C ALA A 426 24.58 -15.78 33.46
N THR A 427 25.45 -15.34 32.53
CA THR A 427 26.77 -14.76 32.87
C THR A 427 27.03 -13.33 32.39
N ALA A 428 25.99 -12.49 32.29
CA ALA A 428 26.06 -11.11 31.77
C ALA A 428 26.85 -10.07 32.62
N LEU A 429 27.76 -10.48 33.51
CA LEU A 429 28.76 -9.61 34.16
C LEU A 429 30.19 -10.12 33.92
N HIS A 430 31.06 -9.21 33.44
CA HIS A 430 32.51 -9.36 33.28
C HIS A 430 33.06 -10.17 32.08
N ALA A 431 32.80 -9.68 30.86
CA ALA A 431 33.72 -9.88 29.74
C ALA A 431 33.96 -8.56 28.97
N ALA A 432 35.21 -8.08 28.96
CA ALA A 432 35.63 -7.01 28.06
C ALA A 432 36.09 -7.63 26.72
N PRO A 433 35.83 -7.00 25.56
CA PRO A 433 36.12 -7.59 24.26
C PRO A 433 37.64 -7.76 24.04
N ARG A 434 38.08 -9.00 23.84
CA ARG A 434 39.43 -9.28 23.33
C ARG A 434 39.44 -9.04 21.82
N GLN A 435 40.19 -8.05 21.37
CA GLN A 435 40.38 -7.78 19.94
C GLN A 435 41.17 -8.94 19.30
N CYS A 436 40.62 -9.54 18.24
CA CYS A 436 41.35 -10.47 17.39
C CYS A 436 42.38 -9.69 16.54
N ALA A 437 43.62 -9.63 17.01
CA ALA A 437 44.72 -8.94 16.34
C ALA A 437 45.29 -9.78 15.16
N CYS A 438 44.56 -9.82 14.04
CA CYS A 438 45.09 -10.31 12.76
C CYS A 438 45.87 -9.18 12.05
N ALA A 439 47.13 -8.98 12.43
CA ALA A 439 47.98 -7.93 11.88
C ALA A 439 49.40 -8.41 11.58
N GLY A 440 49.81 -8.31 10.31
CA GLY A 440 51.21 -8.45 9.87
C GLY A 440 51.63 -9.85 9.36
N ASP A 441 52.15 -9.85 8.15
CA ASP A 441 53.31 -10.63 7.68
C ASP A 441 53.35 -12.16 7.89
N GLY A 442 52.75 -12.89 6.95
CA GLY A 442 53.47 -13.96 6.22
C GLY A 442 53.83 -15.26 6.93
N GLY A 443 53.34 -15.52 8.15
CA GLY A 443 53.60 -16.77 8.87
C GLY A 443 52.77 -17.96 8.36
N THR A 444 53.42 -19.04 7.89
CA THR A 444 52.75 -20.33 7.65
C THR A 444 52.38 -21.00 8.97
N CYS A 445 51.20 -21.60 9.05
CA CYS A 445 50.81 -22.44 10.19
C CYS A 445 51.74 -23.65 10.30
N GLY A 446 52.39 -23.84 11.45
CA GLY A 446 53.24 -25.00 11.72
C GLY A 446 52.42 -26.22 12.13
N ASP A 447 52.83 -27.41 11.68
CA ASP A 447 52.17 -28.67 12.00
C ASP A 447 52.16 -28.95 13.52
N GLY A 448 50.99 -28.81 14.15
CA GLY A 448 50.82 -29.11 15.59
C GLY A 448 49.64 -28.46 16.31
N ALA A 449 48.97 -27.45 15.73
CA ALA A 449 47.79 -26.81 16.33
C ALA A 449 46.48 -27.48 15.86
N THR A 450 45.75 -28.14 16.77
CA THR A 450 44.52 -28.89 16.45
C THR A 450 43.21 -28.11 16.62
N THR A 451 43.24 -26.87 17.12
CA THR A 451 42.05 -26.02 17.27
C THR A 451 42.35 -24.56 16.94
N CYS A 452 41.46 -23.92 16.16
CA CYS A 452 41.38 -22.47 16.09
C CYS A 452 40.65 -21.94 17.33
N ALA A 453 41.07 -20.79 17.87
CA ALA A 453 40.29 -20.05 18.87
C ALA A 453 38.97 -19.48 18.33
N CYS A 454 38.66 -19.72 17.05
CA CYS A 454 37.46 -19.31 16.33
C CYS A 454 36.41 -20.43 16.19
N GLY A 455 36.59 -21.59 16.84
CA GLY A 455 35.61 -22.68 16.87
C GLY A 455 35.45 -23.51 15.57
N GLY A 456 35.80 -22.94 14.42
CA GLY A 456 35.76 -23.64 13.13
C GLY A 456 36.78 -24.78 13.01
N GLY A 457 36.37 -25.87 12.35
CA GLY A 457 37.25 -26.96 11.94
C GLY A 457 38.23 -26.54 10.83
N PRO A 458 39.24 -27.38 10.53
CA PRO A 458 40.32 -27.03 9.60
C PRO A 458 39.80 -26.87 8.16
N GLY A 459 39.77 -25.62 7.67
CA GLY A 459 39.47 -25.29 6.27
C GLY A 459 38.79 -23.92 6.05
N ALA A 460 38.11 -23.37 7.05
CA ALA A 460 37.16 -22.26 6.86
C ALA A 460 37.76 -20.85 6.65
N CYS A 461 39.09 -20.68 6.65
CA CYS A 461 39.72 -19.35 6.81
C CYS A 461 40.71 -18.93 5.71
N CYS A 462 40.62 -19.47 4.50
CA CYS A 462 41.44 -19.08 3.36
C CYS A 462 40.61 -18.87 2.08
N GLY A 463 40.44 -17.62 1.63
CA GLY A 463 39.83 -17.28 0.35
C GLY A 463 40.47 -16.03 -0.26
N GLY A 464 40.86 -16.08 -1.54
CA GLY A 464 41.59 -14.98 -2.18
C GLY A 464 41.87 -15.15 -3.68
N ALA A 465 40.95 -14.61 -4.49
CA ALA A 465 41.11 -14.06 -5.85
C ALA A 465 41.77 -14.86 -7.00
N ASP A 466 41.03 -14.89 -8.12
CA ASP A 466 41.44 -14.75 -9.54
C ASP A 466 42.61 -15.56 -10.14
N ALA A 467 42.28 -16.45 -11.09
CA ALA A 467 42.70 -16.35 -12.50
C ALA A 467 42.25 -17.55 -13.38
N GLY A 468 42.11 -17.33 -14.70
CA GLY A 468 42.41 -18.36 -15.71
C GLY A 468 41.24 -18.96 -16.51
N GLU A 469 41.27 -18.78 -17.83
CA GLU A 469 40.40 -19.45 -18.81
C GLU A 469 40.86 -20.91 -19.08
N THR A 470 39.96 -21.82 -19.49
CA THR A 470 39.95 -22.49 -20.83
C THR A 470 38.98 -23.67 -20.96
N ALA A 471 38.74 -24.08 -22.23
CA ALA A 471 37.95 -25.19 -22.81
C ALA A 471 37.77 -26.52 -22.02
N GLY A 472 36.80 -27.40 -22.34
CA GLY A 472 35.77 -27.43 -23.40
C GLY A 472 35.45 -28.84 -23.94
N THR A 473 34.40 -29.00 -24.78
CA THR A 473 33.84 -30.27 -25.36
C THR A 473 33.14 -31.20 -24.33
N GLY A 474 32.11 -32.02 -24.63
CA GLY A 474 31.48 -32.49 -25.89
C GLY A 474 31.98 -33.90 -26.28
N MET A 475 31.22 -34.96 -26.58
CA MET A 475 29.84 -35.21 -27.09
C MET A 475 29.38 -36.63 -26.59
N ASP A 476 28.27 -37.32 -26.92
CA ASP A 476 27.13 -37.22 -27.86
C ASP A 476 25.87 -37.96 -27.32
N ARG A 477 24.69 -37.71 -27.90
CA ARG A 477 23.39 -38.37 -27.62
C ARG A 477 23.26 -39.75 -28.30
N ARG A 478 23.70 -40.86 -27.68
CA ARG A 478 23.29 -42.22 -28.13
C ARG A 478 23.47 -43.35 -27.09
N SER A 479 22.42 -43.68 -26.34
CA SER A 479 22.19 -45.00 -25.71
C SER A 479 20.77 -45.11 -25.13
N PHE A 480 19.77 -45.28 -26.00
CA PHE A 480 18.37 -45.52 -25.61
C PHE A 480 17.90 -46.87 -26.18
N LEU A 481 17.05 -47.60 -25.43
CA LEU A 481 16.41 -48.88 -25.79
C LEU A 481 17.29 -50.15 -25.90
N LYS A 482 17.56 -50.80 -24.76
CA LYS A 482 17.45 -52.27 -24.57
C LYS A 482 16.99 -52.53 -23.13
N GLY A 483 15.90 -53.28 -22.86
CA GLY A 483 14.93 -53.87 -23.78
C GLY A 483 13.63 -54.26 -23.05
N ALA A 484 12.63 -54.73 -23.79
CA ALA A 484 11.34 -55.19 -23.27
C ALA A 484 11.01 -56.61 -23.81
N VAL A 485 9.79 -57.08 -23.53
CA VAL A 485 9.25 -58.44 -23.83
C VAL A 485 9.97 -59.55 -23.03
N THR A 486 9.35 -60.51 -22.34
CA THR A 486 7.99 -61.13 -22.38
C THR A 486 7.47 -61.32 -20.92
N THR A 487 6.26 -61.77 -20.58
CA THR A 487 5.09 -62.39 -21.28
C THR A 487 3.77 -61.74 -20.81
N ALA A 488 2.63 -62.12 -21.39
CA ALA A 488 1.29 -61.72 -20.95
C ALA A 488 0.39 -62.93 -20.64
N ALA A 489 -0.51 -62.79 -19.66
CA ALA A 489 -1.65 -63.66 -19.42
C ALA A 489 -2.82 -62.80 -18.89
N ALA A 490 -4.05 -63.09 -19.30
CA ALA A 490 -5.20 -62.24 -19.03
C ALA A 490 -6.00 -62.68 -17.80
N GLY A 491 -6.45 -61.71 -17.00
CA GLY A 491 -7.42 -61.88 -15.93
C GLY A 491 -8.16 -60.56 -15.70
N ALA A 492 -9.48 -60.60 -15.52
CA ALA A 492 -10.29 -59.38 -15.42
C ALA A 492 -10.07 -58.70 -14.06
N VAL A 493 -9.46 -57.52 -14.07
CA VAL A 493 -9.32 -56.67 -12.88
C VAL A 493 -10.34 -55.55 -12.97
N LEU A 494 -11.39 -55.66 -12.15
CA LEU A 494 -12.28 -54.57 -11.77
C LEU A 494 -11.42 -53.36 -11.33
N PRO A 495 -11.76 -52.09 -11.65
CA PRO A 495 -10.95 -50.96 -11.24
C PRO A 495 -10.96 -50.82 -9.70
N LEU A 496 -9.98 -51.46 -9.07
CA LEU A 496 -9.56 -51.18 -7.72
C LEU A 496 -9.13 -49.72 -7.70
N LEU A 497 -9.96 -48.89 -7.07
CA LEU A 497 -9.51 -47.60 -6.56
C LEU A 497 -8.19 -47.86 -5.82
N PRO A 498 -7.11 -47.12 -6.11
CA PRO A 498 -5.94 -47.19 -5.27
C PRO A 498 -6.34 -46.63 -3.90
N THR A 499 -6.67 -47.52 -2.97
CA THR A 499 -6.63 -47.27 -1.53
C THR A 499 -5.16 -47.17 -1.08
N GLY A 500 -4.37 -46.44 -1.86
CA GLY A 500 -3.02 -45.99 -1.58
C GLY A 500 -3.11 -44.78 -0.68
N SER A 501 -3.67 -44.97 0.52
CA SER A 501 -3.15 -44.24 1.67
C SER A 501 -1.68 -44.62 1.75
N ALA A 502 -0.81 -43.76 1.24
CA ALA A 502 0.60 -43.83 1.48
C ALA A 502 0.79 -43.51 2.96
N ALA A 503 0.65 -44.54 3.80
CA ALA A 503 0.97 -44.47 5.22
C ALA A 503 2.48 -44.29 5.34
N TYR A 504 2.93 -43.03 5.24
CA TYR A 504 4.20 -42.62 5.79
C TYR A 504 4.23 -43.02 7.27
N ALA A 505 5.37 -43.56 7.68
CA ALA A 505 5.50 -44.24 8.96
C ALA A 505 5.18 -43.33 10.15
N GLU A 506 4.91 -43.95 11.29
CA GLU A 506 5.05 -43.29 12.60
C GLU A 506 6.53 -42.93 12.79
N GLU A 507 6.94 -41.74 12.34
CA GLU A 507 8.22 -41.15 12.72
C GLU A 507 8.22 -40.86 14.24
N ALA A 508 9.37 -41.08 14.87
CA ALA A 508 9.53 -41.09 16.32
C ALA A 508 9.26 -39.70 16.97
N PRO A 509 8.98 -39.65 18.29
CA PRO A 509 8.82 -38.38 19.00
C PRO A 509 10.03 -37.45 18.81
N VAL A 510 9.74 -36.17 18.60
CA VAL A 510 10.66 -35.10 18.18
C VAL A 510 11.51 -34.63 19.37
N ILE A 511 12.47 -35.46 19.79
CA ILE A 511 13.51 -35.07 20.76
C ILE A 511 14.76 -34.70 19.97
N VAL A 512 14.98 -33.39 19.80
CA VAL A 512 15.91 -32.83 18.80
C VAL A 512 16.98 -31.95 19.49
N PRO A 513 18.28 -32.20 19.26
CA PRO A 513 19.38 -31.36 19.74
C PRO A 513 19.94 -30.40 18.68
N GLY A 514 19.28 -30.27 17.52
CA GLY A 514 19.66 -29.39 16.40
C GLY A 514 18.60 -28.33 16.06
N ARG A 515 18.87 -27.56 15.01
CA ARG A 515 18.09 -26.38 14.62
C ARG A 515 16.77 -26.72 13.92
N LEU A 516 15.66 -26.44 14.58
CA LEU A 516 14.31 -26.76 14.10
C LEU A 516 13.83 -25.84 12.97
N GLY A 517 13.23 -26.44 11.95
CA GLY A 517 12.69 -25.73 10.79
C GLY A 517 11.51 -26.41 10.11
N MET A 518 10.97 -25.73 9.11
CA MET A 518 9.75 -26.10 8.40
C MET A 518 9.98 -26.09 6.88
N VAL A 519 9.44 -27.07 6.17
CA VAL A 519 9.26 -27.02 4.70
C VAL A 519 7.77 -26.93 4.41
N ILE A 520 7.39 -26.05 3.48
CA ILE A 520 6.02 -25.88 3.00
C ILE A 520 5.99 -26.09 1.49
N ASP A 521 5.34 -27.16 1.07
CA ASP A 521 5.12 -27.48 -0.32
C ASP A 521 3.87 -26.73 -0.84
N LEU A 522 4.08 -25.79 -1.77
CA LEU A 522 3.01 -24.95 -2.28
C LEU A 522 2.27 -25.60 -3.45
N GLU A 523 2.90 -26.56 -4.14
CA GLU A 523 2.26 -27.40 -5.16
C GLU A 523 1.25 -28.39 -4.53
N ARG A 524 1.50 -28.79 -3.29
CA ARG A 524 0.60 -29.60 -2.45
C ARG A 524 -0.36 -28.77 -1.59
N CYS A 525 -0.33 -27.43 -1.66
CA CYS A 525 -1.22 -26.61 -0.86
C CYS A 525 -2.60 -26.44 -1.52
N ILE A 526 -3.67 -26.74 -0.77
CA ILE A 526 -5.06 -26.70 -1.27
C ILE A 526 -5.93 -25.60 -0.63
N GLY A 527 -5.32 -24.56 -0.05
CA GLY A 527 -6.04 -23.40 0.49
C GLY A 527 -7.01 -23.67 1.64
N CYS A 528 -6.95 -24.84 2.30
CA CYS A 528 -8.02 -25.28 3.21
C CYS A 528 -8.10 -24.58 4.58
N HIS A 529 -7.20 -23.65 4.91
CA HIS A 529 -7.10 -22.92 6.19
C HIS A 529 -7.08 -23.77 7.49
N ALA A 530 -7.00 -25.10 7.40
CA ALA A 530 -7.01 -26.00 8.56
C ALA A 530 -5.86 -25.72 9.55
N CYS A 531 -4.68 -25.43 9.02
CA CYS A 531 -3.48 -25.04 9.75
C CYS A 531 -3.69 -23.77 10.60
N THR A 532 -4.26 -22.71 10.01
CA THR A 532 -4.66 -21.49 10.72
C THR A 532 -5.67 -21.77 11.83
N ASN A 533 -6.71 -22.56 11.53
CA ASN A 533 -7.79 -22.85 12.48
C ASN A 533 -7.30 -23.66 13.69
N VAL A 534 -6.49 -24.71 13.48
CA VAL A 534 -5.92 -25.47 14.60
C VAL A 534 -4.89 -24.64 15.37
N CYS A 535 -4.08 -23.83 14.69
CA CYS A 535 -3.09 -22.98 15.35
C CYS A 535 -3.77 -21.97 16.30
N LYS A 536 -4.93 -21.41 15.90
CA LYS A 536 -5.77 -20.57 16.75
C LYS A 536 -6.30 -21.29 17.99
N ALA A 537 -6.83 -22.51 17.82
CA ALA A 537 -7.40 -23.30 18.91
C ALA A 537 -6.32 -23.75 19.91
N GLU A 538 -5.26 -24.38 19.40
CA GLU A 538 -4.13 -24.92 20.17
C GLU A 538 -3.44 -23.85 21.03
N ASN A 539 -3.11 -22.71 20.42
CA ASN A 539 -2.32 -21.65 21.06
C ASN A 539 -3.21 -20.59 21.75
N ASN A 540 -4.52 -20.82 21.84
CA ASN A 540 -5.51 -19.87 22.36
C ASN A 540 -5.31 -18.45 21.81
N VAL A 541 -5.28 -18.31 20.48
CA VAL A 541 -4.99 -17.05 19.78
C VAL A 541 -6.27 -16.22 19.67
N PRO A 542 -6.31 -14.96 20.13
CA PRO A 542 -7.52 -14.13 20.13
C PRO A 542 -8.07 -13.89 18.72
N LEU A 543 -9.33 -13.47 18.64
CA LEU A 543 -9.91 -12.94 17.41
C LEU A 543 -9.11 -11.71 16.95
N GLY A 544 -8.89 -11.57 15.64
CA GLY A 544 -8.00 -10.56 15.05
C GLY A 544 -6.51 -10.93 15.02
N GLY A 545 -5.99 -11.70 15.97
CA GLY A 545 -4.59 -12.16 15.98
C GLY A 545 -4.36 -13.44 15.17
N PHE A 546 -3.22 -13.59 14.50
CA PHE A 546 -2.89 -14.77 13.69
C PHE A 546 -1.41 -15.17 13.84
N ARG A 547 -1.16 -16.42 14.23
CA ARG A 547 0.20 -17.01 14.26
C ARG A 547 0.58 -17.65 12.91
N ASP A 548 -0.40 -17.93 12.06
CA ASP A 548 -0.28 -18.70 10.82
C ASP A 548 -1.51 -18.39 9.93
N TRP A 549 -1.33 -17.98 8.68
CA TRP A 549 -2.42 -17.70 7.71
C TRP A 549 -2.12 -18.29 6.34
N VAL A 550 -3.10 -18.28 5.43
CA VAL A 550 -2.91 -18.63 4.01
C VAL A 550 -3.35 -17.44 3.16
N GLU A 551 -2.45 -16.94 2.32
CA GLU A 551 -2.77 -15.96 1.29
C GLU A 551 -3.27 -16.67 0.04
N GLU A 552 -4.31 -16.13 -0.58
CA GLU A 552 -4.92 -16.65 -1.82
C GLU A 552 -4.61 -15.69 -2.96
N HIS A 553 -3.88 -16.18 -3.96
CA HIS A 553 -3.43 -15.44 -5.14
C HIS A 553 -3.99 -16.09 -6.41
N VAL A 554 -3.95 -15.37 -7.54
CA VAL A 554 -4.25 -15.93 -8.87
C VAL A 554 -3.05 -15.62 -9.76
N LEU A 555 -2.47 -16.66 -10.36
CA LEU A 555 -1.27 -16.55 -11.21
C LEU A 555 -1.63 -16.81 -12.67
N GLY A 556 -1.10 -15.97 -13.56
CA GLY A 556 -1.40 -15.99 -15.00
C GLY A 556 -2.69 -15.26 -15.38
N GLU A 557 -2.87 -15.03 -16.69
CA GLU A 557 -4.07 -14.42 -17.27
C GLU A 557 -5.02 -15.48 -17.85
N TYR A 558 -6.27 -15.13 -18.10
CA TYR A 558 -7.24 -16.03 -18.75
C TYR A 558 -6.77 -16.39 -20.18
N PRO A 559 -6.75 -17.67 -20.59
CA PRO A 559 -7.44 -18.82 -19.97
C PRO A 559 -6.61 -19.62 -18.95
N ASP A 560 -5.32 -19.33 -18.82
CA ASP A 560 -4.36 -20.17 -18.09
C ASP A 560 -4.30 -19.87 -16.58
N ALA A 561 -4.97 -18.79 -16.13
CA ALA A 561 -5.05 -18.34 -14.74
C ALA A 561 -5.40 -19.47 -13.73
N GLN A 562 -4.53 -19.71 -12.75
CA GLN A 562 -4.72 -20.71 -11.69
C GLN A 562 -4.79 -20.06 -10.29
N PRO A 563 -5.58 -20.62 -9.35
CA PRO A 563 -5.49 -20.25 -7.95
C PRO A 563 -4.18 -20.74 -7.35
N TYR A 564 -3.59 -19.95 -6.45
CA TYR A 564 -2.34 -20.24 -5.79
C TYR A 564 -2.43 -19.91 -4.30
N PHE A 565 -1.85 -20.77 -3.45
CA PHE A 565 -2.01 -20.70 -2.00
C PHE A 565 -0.65 -20.59 -1.32
N LEU A 566 -0.45 -19.52 -0.56
CA LEU A 566 0.80 -19.24 0.16
C LEU A 566 0.56 -19.20 1.68
N PRO A 567 0.75 -20.31 2.40
CA PRO A 567 0.71 -20.34 3.86
C PRO A 567 1.93 -19.63 4.45
N LYS A 568 1.73 -18.75 5.43
CA LYS A 568 2.79 -17.94 6.04
C LYS A 568 2.67 -17.94 7.56
N LEU A 569 3.81 -18.06 8.22
CA LEU A 569 4.01 -18.07 9.67
C LEU A 569 5.41 -17.50 9.99
N CYS A 570 5.73 -17.36 11.28
CA CYS A 570 7.08 -16.94 11.69
C CYS A 570 8.14 -17.89 11.11
N ASN A 571 9.13 -17.35 10.41
CA ASN A 571 10.19 -18.15 9.78
C ASN A 571 11.31 -18.57 10.75
N HIS A 572 11.17 -18.33 12.06
CA HIS A 572 12.13 -18.72 13.12
C HIS A 572 13.61 -18.50 12.74
N CYS A 573 13.92 -17.29 12.26
CA CYS A 573 15.14 -17.03 11.51
C CYS A 573 16.43 -17.13 12.35
N ASP A 574 17.55 -17.48 11.71
CA ASP A 574 18.90 -17.54 12.29
C ASP A 574 19.38 -16.19 12.82
N ASP A 575 18.93 -15.07 12.23
CA ASP A 575 19.27 -13.71 12.67
C ASP A 575 18.04 -12.77 12.74
N PRO A 576 17.15 -12.98 13.73
CA PRO A 576 15.79 -12.43 13.71
C PRO A 576 15.74 -10.93 14.02
N GLY A 577 15.28 -10.12 13.06
CA GLY A 577 15.04 -8.69 13.24
C GLY A 577 14.06 -8.33 14.36
N CYS A 578 13.09 -9.20 14.66
CA CYS A 578 12.16 -9.00 15.77
C CYS A 578 12.81 -9.18 17.16
N LEU A 579 13.88 -9.99 17.25
CA LEU A 579 14.74 -10.11 18.43
C LEU A 579 15.57 -8.83 18.59
N LYS A 580 16.20 -8.37 17.50
CA LYS A 580 16.94 -7.08 17.45
C LYS A 580 16.08 -5.91 17.91
N ALA A 581 14.83 -5.83 17.45
CA ALA A 581 13.92 -4.74 17.79
C ALA A 581 13.29 -4.85 19.20
N CYS A 582 13.53 -5.92 19.96
CA CYS A 582 12.94 -6.08 21.29
C CYS A 582 13.75 -5.33 22.36
N PRO A 583 13.18 -4.32 23.05
CA PRO A 583 13.94 -3.52 24.02
C PRO A 583 14.22 -4.25 25.34
N THR A 584 13.40 -5.22 25.73
CA THR A 584 13.48 -5.90 27.05
C THR A 584 14.03 -7.32 27.01
N GLY A 585 14.45 -7.82 25.85
CA GLY A 585 14.82 -9.22 25.67
C GLY A 585 13.63 -10.21 25.73
N ALA A 586 12.38 -9.73 25.75
CA ALA A 586 11.19 -10.59 25.75
C ALA A 586 11.13 -11.56 24.57
N ILE A 587 11.65 -11.16 23.40
CA ILE A 587 11.94 -12.08 22.30
C ILE A 587 13.40 -12.51 22.43
N TYR A 588 13.61 -13.82 22.45
CA TYR A 588 14.90 -14.49 22.48
C TYR A 588 14.90 -15.68 21.51
N GLN A 589 16.03 -16.36 21.35
CA GLN A 589 16.18 -17.56 20.54
C GLN A 589 16.67 -18.71 21.41
N ARG A 590 15.98 -19.85 21.36
CA ARG A 590 16.35 -21.11 22.01
C ARG A 590 17.53 -21.77 21.27
N GLU A 591 18.20 -22.71 21.92
CA GLU A 591 19.34 -23.45 21.35
C GLU A 591 18.94 -24.26 20.11
N ASP A 592 17.72 -24.80 20.10
CA ASP A 592 17.05 -25.47 18.97
C ASP A 592 16.60 -24.52 17.83
N GLY A 593 17.00 -23.25 17.87
CA GLY A 593 16.65 -22.23 16.87
C GLY A 593 15.25 -21.61 17.03
N ILE A 594 14.38 -22.14 17.92
CA ILE A 594 13.06 -21.55 18.17
C ILE A 594 13.22 -20.15 18.77
N VAL A 595 13.04 -19.14 17.92
CA VAL A 595 12.69 -17.78 18.38
C VAL A 595 11.42 -17.87 19.21
N GLU A 596 11.44 -17.45 20.46
CA GLU A 596 10.33 -17.58 21.43
C GLU A 596 9.85 -16.18 21.89
N LEU A 597 8.85 -16.11 22.78
CA LEU A 597 8.45 -14.87 23.46
C LEU A 597 8.13 -15.16 24.93
N ASP A 598 8.91 -14.58 25.85
CA ASP A 598 8.52 -14.45 27.25
C ASP A 598 7.50 -13.30 27.39
N SER A 599 6.26 -13.68 27.69
CA SER A 599 5.16 -12.75 27.93
C SER A 599 5.28 -11.96 29.23
N SER A 600 6.04 -12.45 30.22
CA SER A 600 6.15 -11.85 31.55
C SER A 600 7.00 -10.57 31.60
N ILE A 601 7.93 -10.41 30.64
CA ILE A 601 8.79 -9.23 30.48
C ILE A 601 8.47 -8.42 29.20
N CYS A 602 7.32 -8.68 28.59
CA CYS A 602 6.88 -8.03 27.35
C CYS A 602 6.10 -6.73 27.64
N LEU A 603 6.72 -5.57 27.48
CA LEU A 603 6.10 -4.24 27.71
C LEU A 603 5.06 -3.82 26.65
N ALA A 604 4.52 -4.74 25.84
CA ALA A 604 3.62 -4.46 24.71
C ALA A 604 4.07 -3.42 23.66
N CYS A 605 5.31 -2.90 23.75
CA CYS A 605 5.86 -1.75 23.00
C CYS A 605 5.89 -1.84 21.45
N GLN A 606 5.36 -2.91 20.87
CA GLN A 606 5.13 -3.11 19.43
C GLN A 606 6.37 -3.13 18.50
N ALA A 607 7.55 -2.71 18.96
CA ALA A 607 8.78 -2.61 18.16
C ALA A 607 9.17 -3.91 17.42
N CYS A 608 8.93 -5.07 18.02
CA CYS A 608 9.15 -6.37 17.39
C CYS A 608 8.39 -6.59 16.07
N MET A 609 7.24 -5.93 15.87
CA MET A 609 6.48 -5.98 14.63
C MET A 609 7.19 -5.24 13.50
N GLN A 610 7.78 -4.08 13.81
CA GLN A 610 8.61 -3.31 12.87
C GLN A 610 9.92 -4.05 12.56
N GLY A 611 10.45 -4.81 13.53
CA GLY A 611 11.60 -5.70 13.32
C GLY A 611 11.30 -6.96 12.50
N CYS A 612 10.03 -7.28 12.20
CA CYS A 612 9.66 -8.46 11.43
C CYS A 612 9.29 -8.10 9.98
N PRO A 613 10.21 -8.23 8.99
CA PRO A 613 9.93 -7.86 7.60
C PRO A 613 8.92 -8.79 6.91
N TYR A 614 8.46 -9.82 7.62
CA TYR A 614 7.43 -10.77 7.18
C TYR A 614 6.05 -10.46 7.80
N GLY A 615 5.95 -9.55 8.78
CA GLY A 615 4.69 -9.28 9.50
C GLY A 615 4.25 -10.37 10.48
N MET A 616 5.13 -11.30 10.86
CA MET A 616 4.79 -12.54 11.59
C MET A 616 4.69 -12.41 13.12
N THR A 617 4.43 -11.21 13.58
CA THR A 617 4.32 -10.79 14.99
C THR A 617 3.19 -9.78 15.07
N PHE A 618 2.28 -9.93 16.03
CA PHE A 618 1.12 -9.04 16.22
C PHE A 618 0.97 -8.65 17.70
N TYR A 619 0.14 -7.64 17.98
CA TYR A 619 -0.23 -7.28 19.36
C TYR A 619 -1.42 -8.13 19.82
N ASN A 620 -1.26 -8.83 20.95
CA ASN A 620 -2.31 -9.59 21.59
C ASN A 620 -2.95 -8.75 22.70
N SER A 621 -4.04 -8.06 22.36
CA SER A 621 -4.82 -7.21 23.25
C SER A 621 -5.48 -7.95 24.43
N ALA A 622 -5.66 -9.27 24.34
CA ALA A 622 -6.20 -10.09 25.43
C ALA A 622 -5.14 -10.45 26.50
N ARG A 623 -3.85 -10.37 26.15
CA ARG A 623 -2.70 -10.60 27.05
C ARG A 623 -1.94 -9.32 27.41
N ASN A 624 -2.15 -8.23 26.66
CA ASN A 624 -1.31 -7.03 26.64
C ASN A 624 0.17 -7.35 26.38
N THR A 625 0.44 -8.15 25.35
CA THR A 625 1.80 -8.54 24.93
C THR A 625 1.92 -8.56 23.40
N ALA A 626 3.14 -8.71 22.89
CA ALA A 626 3.33 -9.28 21.55
C ALA A 626 2.83 -10.74 21.51
N ASP A 627 2.64 -11.29 20.31
CA ASP A 627 2.34 -12.70 20.06
C ASP A 627 2.74 -13.06 18.62
N LYS A 628 3.10 -14.33 18.38
CA LYS A 628 3.68 -14.85 17.12
C LYS A 628 3.67 -16.38 17.12
N CYS A 629 3.91 -17.01 15.97
CA CYS A 629 4.21 -18.45 15.97
C CYS A 629 5.45 -18.74 16.84
N ASN A 630 5.43 -19.87 17.56
CA ASN A 630 6.56 -20.41 18.29
C ASN A 630 6.82 -21.89 17.97
N TYR A 631 6.53 -22.30 16.72
CA TYR A 631 6.43 -23.69 16.28
C TYR A 631 5.60 -24.63 17.19
N CYS A 632 4.70 -24.09 18.04
CA CYS A 632 4.03 -24.83 19.12
C CYS A 632 5.05 -25.51 20.05
N ALA A 633 6.02 -24.75 20.57
CA ALA A 633 7.06 -25.24 21.48
C ALA A 633 6.53 -26.16 22.60
N HIS A 634 5.36 -25.84 23.18
CA HIS A 634 4.70 -26.67 24.20
C HIS A 634 4.29 -28.08 23.75
N ARG A 635 4.24 -28.35 22.44
CA ARG A 635 4.09 -29.70 21.84
C ARG A 635 5.47 -30.31 21.58
N VAL A 636 6.38 -29.53 21.01
CA VAL A 636 7.74 -29.99 20.63
C VAL A 636 8.53 -30.41 21.86
N ASP A 637 8.38 -29.70 22.99
CA ASP A 637 8.98 -30.02 24.29
C ASP A 637 8.44 -31.34 24.90
N GLU A 638 7.27 -31.83 24.43
CA GLU A 638 6.71 -33.15 24.73
C GLU A 638 7.02 -34.20 23.64
N GLY A 639 7.84 -33.86 22.63
CA GLY A 639 8.15 -34.70 21.47
C GLY A 639 7.02 -34.80 20.43
N LEU A 640 5.99 -33.97 20.53
CA LEU A 640 4.85 -33.92 19.61
C LEU A 640 5.10 -32.93 18.46
N ARG A 641 4.45 -33.17 17.30
CA ARG A 641 4.57 -32.28 16.13
C ARG A 641 3.74 -31.00 16.31
N PRO A 642 4.10 -29.89 15.64
CA PRO A 642 3.29 -28.67 15.63
C PRO A 642 1.88 -28.94 15.09
N ALA A 643 0.85 -28.38 15.73
CA ALA A 643 -0.54 -28.71 15.39
C ALA A 643 -0.88 -28.40 13.91
N CYS A 644 -0.31 -27.32 13.34
CA CYS A 644 -0.50 -26.95 11.93
C CYS A 644 0.11 -27.94 10.93
N VAL A 645 1.10 -28.74 11.34
CA VAL A 645 1.67 -29.87 10.59
C VAL A 645 0.74 -31.08 10.72
N GLU A 646 0.35 -31.41 11.95
CA GLU A 646 -0.46 -32.59 12.27
C GLU A 646 -1.85 -32.57 11.62
N VAL A 647 -2.49 -31.40 11.52
CA VAL A 647 -3.82 -31.24 10.89
C VAL A 647 -3.78 -31.23 9.35
N CYS A 648 -2.61 -31.15 8.72
CA CYS A 648 -2.49 -30.79 7.31
C CYS A 648 -2.98 -31.93 6.38
N PRO A 649 -4.14 -31.79 5.70
CA PRO A 649 -4.77 -32.92 4.99
C PRO A 649 -4.04 -33.31 3.70
N SER A 650 -3.30 -32.37 3.09
CA SER A 650 -2.43 -32.63 1.94
C SER A 650 -0.96 -32.86 2.33
N GLN A 651 -0.66 -32.90 3.64
CA GLN A 651 0.68 -33.12 4.21
C GLN A 651 1.76 -32.19 3.62
N CYS A 652 1.37 -30.97 3.25
CA CYS A 652 2.27 -30.03 2.60
C CYS A 652 3.22 -29.30 3.56
N ARG A 653 3.01 -29.41 4.88
CA ARG A 653 3.91 -28.89 5.92
C ARG A 653 4.72 -30.04 6.52
N ILE A 654 6.04 -29.89 6.55
CA ILE A 654 7.00 -30.87 7.05
C ILE A 654 7.89 -30.16 8.07
N PHE A 655 8.15 -30.77 9.23
CA PHE A 655 8.83 -30.13 10.35
C PHE A 655 9.80 -31.08 11.04
N GLY A 656 10.90 -30.55 11.54
CA GLY A 656 11.95 -31.31 12.22
C GLY A 656 13.28 -30.54 12.27
N ASP A 657 14.35 -31.26 12.58
CA ASP A 657 15.72 -30.76 12.60
C ASP A 657 16.25 -30.47 11.17
N LEU A 658 16.86 -29.31 10.93
CA LEU A 658 17.51 -28.95 9.67
C LEU A 658 19.01 -29.30 9.64
N ASP A 659 19.60 -29.66 10.78
CA ASP A 659 21.02 -29.98 10.89
C ASP A 659 21.26 -31.51 10.86
N ASP A 660 20.23 -32.32 11.20
CA ASP A 660 20.17 -33.76 10.88
C ASP A 660 19.84 -33.97 9.39
N PRO A 661 20.74 -34.57 8.58
CA PRO A 661 20.49 -34.82 7.15
C PRO A 661 19.47 -35.95 6.89
N ASP A 662 19.25 -36.86 7.84
CA ASP A 662 18.30 -37.98 7.69
C ASP A 662 16.86 -37.59 8.10
N SER A 663 16.64 -36.34 8.53
CA SER A 663 15.34 -35.82 8.97
C SER A 663 14.33 -35.67 7.81
N ALA A 664 13.04 -35.60 8.12
CA ALA A 664 11.99 -35.33 7.12
C ALA A 664 12.18 -34.00 6.34
N PRO A 665 12.37 -32.82 6.98
CA PRO A 665 12.59 -31.58 6.23
C PRO A 665 13.93 -31.56 5.48
N SER A 666 15.03 -32.07 6.06
CA SER A 666 16.36 -32.05 5.42
C SER A 666 16.39 -32.89 4.14
N ARG A 667 15.83 -34.10 4.16
CA ARG A 667 15.68 -34.93 2.96
C ARG A 667 14.81 -34.22 1.90
N TYR A 668 13.71 -33.57 2.30
CA TYR A 668 12.85 -32.84 1.35
C TYR A 668 13.57 -31.64 0.71
N ILE A 669 14.39 -30.90 1.48
CA ILE A 669 15.22 -29.79 0.99
C ILE A 669 16.33 -30.29 0.03
N ALA A 670 16.89 -31.48 0.27
CA ALA A 670 17.88 -32.10 -0.60
C ALA A 670 17.28 -32.65 -1.91
N GLU A 671 16.03 -33.12 -1.87
CA GLU A 671 15.32 -33.70 -3.03
C GLU A 671 14.62 -32.66 -3.92
N HIS A 672 14.19 -31.52 -3.37
CA HIS A 672 13.34 -30.53 -4.07
C HIS A 672 13.98 -29.14 -4.15
N GLN A 673 13.66 -28.39 -5.22
CA GLN A 673 14.07 -26.98 -5.30
C GLN A 673 13.26 -26.14 -4.31
N THR A 674 13.87 -25.83 -3.17
CA THR A 674 13.31 -24.94 -2.15
C THR A 674 13.79 -23.50 -2.30
N THR A 675 13.02 -22.55 -1.78
CA THR A 675 13.36 -21.13 -1.66
C THR A 675 12.87 -20.60 -0.32
N VAL A 676 13.63 -19.72 0.33
CA VAL A 676 13.21 -19.05 1.58
C VAL A 676 12.51 -17.72 1.27
N MET A 677 11.69 -17.24 2.20
CA MET A 677 11.02 -15.95 2.02
C MET A 677 12.01 -14.79 2.21
N ARG A 678 12.05 -13.88 1.23
CA ARG A 678 12.91 -12.67 1.18
C ARG A 678 14.39 -12.91 1.52
N PRO A 679 15.11 -13.73 0.73
CA PRO A 679 16.52 -14.04 0.99
C PRO A 679 17.42 -12.80 0.96
N GLU A 680 17.03 -11.73 0.26
CA GLU A 680 17.80 -10.50 0.11
C GLU A 680 18.00 -9.70 1.42
N ILE A 681 17.21 -9.99 2.46
CA ILE A 681 17.35 -9.37 3.78
C ILE A 681 18.52 -9.98 4.59
N GLY A 682 18.90 -11.24 4.30
CA GLY A 682 20.01 -11.92 4.98
C GLY A 682 19.72 -12.39 6.41
N PHE A 683 18.47 -12.39 6.88
CA PHE A 683 18.11 -12.85 8.24
C PHE A 683 18.11 -14.38 8.44
N GLY A 684 18.35 -15.19 7.40
CA GLY A 684 18.39 -16.66 7.48
C GLY A 684 17.05 -17.30 7.88
N PRO A 685 16.03 -17.35 7.01
CA PRO A 685 14.71 -17.87 7.38
C PRO A 685 14.67 -19.40 7.38
N ASN A 686 14.25 -20.01 8.49
CA ASN A 686 14.15 -21.47 8.68
C ASN A 686 12.77 -22.05 8.29
N THR A 687 12.03 -21.33 7.43
CA THR A 687 10.88 -21.87 6.68
C THR A 687 11.22 -21.85 5.19
N HIS A 688 11.30 -23.03 4.61
CA HIS A 688 11.60 -23.29 3.21
C HIS A 688 10.30 -23.54 2.43
N TYR A 689 10.23 -23.08 1.19
CA TYR A 689 9.05 -23.22 0.33
C TYR A 689 9.42 -23.94 -0.97
N VAL A 690 8.66 -24.97 -1.36
CA VAL A 690 8.73 -25.56 -2.71
C VAL A 690 7.70 -24.86 -3.60
N GLY A 691 8.09 -24.50 -4.82
CA GLY A 691 7.17 -23.93 -5.82
C GLY A 691 6.75 -22.47 -5.57
N LEU A 692 7.56 -21.66 -4.86
CA LEU A 692 7.29 -20.24 -4.56
C LEU A 692 7.63 -19.31 -5.75
N PRO A 693 6.67 -18.59 -6.36
CA PRO A 693 6.96 -17.61 -7.40
C PRO A 693 7.78 -16.43 -6.88
N GLY A 694 8.81 -16.03 -7.63
CA GLY A 694 9.57 -14.81 -7.34
C GLY A 694 8.73 -13.54 -7.34
N GLU A 695 7.58 -13.52 -8.00
CA GLU A 695 6.65 -12.38 -7.98
C GLU A 695 5.82 -12.27 -6.70
N LEU A 696 5.70 -13.35 -5.90
CA LEU A 696 5.07 -13.36 -4.58
C LEU A 696 6.09 -13.27 -3.43
N ASN A 697 7.38 -13.45 -3.70
CA ASN A 697 8.45 -13.38 -2.71
C ASN A 697 8.94 -11.93 -2.55
N ARG A 698 8.16 -11.10 -1.83
CA ARG A 698 8.38 -9.66 -1.62
C ARG A 698 8.12 -9.26 -0.16
#